data_AF-A0A821SSD6-F1
#
_entry.id   AF-A0A821SSD6-F1
#
_cell.length_a   1.000
_cell.length_b   1.000
_cell.length_c   1.000
_cell.angle_alpha   90.00
_cell.angle_beta   90.00
_cell.angle_gamma   90.00
#
_symmetry.space_group_name_H-M   'P 1'
#
loop_
_entity.id
_entity.type
_entity.pdbx_description
1 polymer ?
#
loop_
_entity_poly.entity_id
_entity_poly.type
_entity_poly.pdbx_seq_one_letter_code
_entity_poly.pdbx_strand_id
1 'polypeptide(L)'
;GRPSETSTEPFDRRFLAVGNLNIPLEYDCALRAFAIEMAAYIAPTASKANWTALTQSAFQMHQCNSTSHTVYQSPSSAKLFQTAPEIKRGTCQHTVFVHGVKGNDLFDGTFEMPMKTIQNALSRTRHLRTMHGSQSTICMTIHGGTYYLGANATTASSQIGAIALTSNDTNLVIENYPGETVVLSGGAHLQLQWSVHAKTATEGTIMKAQVPDYINLDQFNELYIDGKRAIVAKAPNGDPSTQGLYANNPGFFNSAKSWASPVETPSMKIYVSEPSRNGTIFTNYQDGIGGGASVFNPPRNYWSVTTPRGVLNYVVPRGLTVENGQLPHLSNWSKPSTGFVHTFHGGYWGSWVFGIASSNSTENTIIVGRGGFQEAHGWDYGGSFYVSNIFEELDSPNEWFLDKDTRTLYFMPNDTMPNVFVASQIPCIISVSGSSMEDSAKNILIQGLTLTQTTNTYMRDYMVPSGGDWSVHRGGTIFLTNTKNVTITQNLLTELGSNGIAVIDYNDATTISLNEFVWLGDSGIILVGTTNGIDGFSIASQPANILIQSNIFHETGIYIKQSSPVLITVSRSVTVRGNLMFNMPRAAININDGFYGNHTISHNVIFNTVRETSDHGPINTWDRQPYLTDAMETGVPSLRQRNVSGSVSGYISL
;
A
#
# COMPACT_ATOMS: atom_id res chain seq x y z
N GLY A 1 -25.41 6.10 31.50
CA GLY A 1 -24.44 5.33 32.29
C GLY A 1 -23.43 4.76 31.32
N ARG A 2 -22.14 5.01 31.55
CA ARG A 2 -21.04 4.39 30.78
C ARG A 2 -21.06 2.87 31.05
N PRO A 3 -20.98 1.99 30.04
CA PRO A 3 -20.36 0.70 30.27
C PRO A 3 -18.89 0.99 30.59
N SER A 4 -18.45 0.57 31.76
CA SER A 4 -17.04 0.52 32.11
C SER A 4 -16.37 -0.53 31.23
N GLU A 5 -15.77 -0.12 30.11
CA GLU A 5 -14.69 -0.87 29.46
C GLU A 5 -13.42 -0.69 30.30
N THR A 6 -13.47 -1.18 31.52
CA THR A 6 -12.29 -1.46 32.35
C THR A 6 -12.18 -2.97 32.45
N SER A 7 -11.96 -3.64 31.31
CA SER A 7 -11.34 -4.96 31.35
C SER A 7 -9.83 -4.74 31.35
N THR A 8 -9.26 -4.59 32.53
CA THR A 8 -7.82 -4.71 32.76
C THR A 8 -7.37 -6.17 32.72
N GLU A 9 -7.96 -6.99 31.83
CA GLU A 9 -7.30 -8.23 31.47
C GLU A 9 -6.09 -7.87 30.61
N PRO A 10 -4.88 -8.40 30.90
CA PRO A 10 -3.74 -8.19 30.05
C PRO A 10 -4.12 -8.66 28.63
N PHE A 11 -4.11 -7.74 27.68
CA PHE A 11 -4.27 -8.03 26.24
C PHE A 11 -3.23 -9.06 25.73
N ASP A 12 -2.24 -9.37 26.56
CA ASP A 12 -1.13 -10.32 26.45
C ASP A 12 -1.54 -11.79 26.20
N ARG A 13 -2.81 -12.18 26.34
CA ARG A 13 -3.25 -13.58 26.16
C ARG A 13 -4.06 -13.90 24.90
N ARG A 14 -4.40 -12.93 24.04
CA ARG A 14 -5.36 -13.17 22.94
C ARG A 14 -4.76 -13.53 21.58
N PHE A 15 -3.45 -13.40 21.40
CA PHE A 15 -2.82 -13.59 20.10
C PHE A 15 -1.61 -14.52 20.19
N LEU A 16 -1.88 -15.76 20.59
CA LEU A 16 -0.90 -16.84 20.43
C LEU A 16 -0.80 -17.20 18.94
N ALA A 17 0.44 -17.28 18.46
CA ALA A 17 0.83 -17.64 17.11
C ALA A 17 0.02 -18.82 16.55
N VAL A 18 -0.66 -18.63 15.41
CA VAL A 18 -0.93 -19.59 14.31
C VAL A 18 -1.60 -20.94 14.65
N GLY A 19 -1.79 -21.28 15.91
CA GLY A 19 -2.69 -22.33 16.39
C GLY A 19 -3.57 -21.69 17.43
N ASN A 20 -4.81 -21.35 17.06
CA ASN A 20 -5.81 -21.12 18.08
C ASN A 20 -5.97 -22.47 18.80
N LEU A 21 -5.41 -22.59 20.01
CA LEU A 21 -5.45 -23.81 20.82
C LEU A 21 -6.89 -24.32 21.06
N ASN A 22 -7.90 -23.49 20.77
CA ASN A 22 -9.31 -23.80 20.88
C ASN A 22 -9.95 -24.33 19.58
N ILE A 23 -9.23 -24.37 18.45
CA ILE A 23 -9.75 -24.93 17.18
C ILE A 23 -9.04 -26.26 16.91
N PRO A 24 -9.77 -27.38 16.82
CA PRO A 24 -9.19 -28.67 16.45
C PRO A 24 -8.46 -28.57 15.10
N LEU A 25 -7.21 -29.05 15.06
CA LEU A 25 -6.36 -29.01 13.86
C LEU A 25 -7.05 -29.65 12.64
N GLU A 26 -7.85 -30.69 12.85
CA GLU A 26 -8.64 -31.33 11.78
C GLU A 26 -9.60 -30.35 11.09
N TYR A 27 -10.33 -29.53 11.85
CA TYR A 27 -11.26 -28.54 11.32
C TYR A 27 -10.53 -27.42 10.58
N ASP A 28 -9.44 -26.91 11.16
CA ASP A 28 -8.61 -25.88 10.54
C ASP A 28 -7.97 -26.37 9.24
N CYS A 29 -7.43 -27.59 9.22
CA CYS A 29 -6.86 -28.20 8.02
C CYS A 29 -7.89 -28.45 6.93
N ALA A 30 -9.11 -28.88 7.28
CA ALA A 30 -10.20 -29.04 6.31
C ALA A 30 -10.58 -27.69 5.67
N LEU A 31 -10.65 -26.60 6.46
CA LEU A 31 -10.96 -25.26 5.96
C LEU A 31 -9.84 -24.73 5.04
N ARG A 32 -8.57 -24.95 5.42
CA ARG A 32 -7.40 -24.61 4.59
C ARG A 32 -7.42 -25.35 3.26
N ALA A 33 -7.70 -26.65 3.27
CA ALA A 33 -7.82 -27.46 2.06
C ALA A 33 -8.95 -26.97 1.13
N PHE A 34 -10.12 -26.65 1.70
CA PHE A 34 -11.23 -26.07 0.93
C PHE A 34 -10.85 -24.72 0.31
N ALA A 35 -10.20 -23.85 1.06
CA ALA A 35 -9.78 -22.55 0.58
C ALA A 35 -8.71 -22.65 -0.53
N ILE A 36 -7.81 -23.65 -0.48
CA ILE A 36 -6.89 -23.98 -1.58
C ILE A 36 -7.66 -24.40 -2.83
N GLU A 37 -8.67 -25.26 -2.67
CA GLU A 37 -9.49 -25.72 -3.80
C GLU A 37 -10.16 -24.52 -4.48
N MET A 38 -10.82 -23.66 -3.69
CA MET A 38 -11.46 -22.43 -4.17
C MET A 38 -10.45 -21.49 -4.83
N ALA A 39 -9.28 -21.30 -4.23
CA ALA A 39 -8.23 -20.46 -4.78
C ALA A 39 -7.73 -20.99 -6.14
N ALA A 40 -7.64 -22.32 -6.32
CA ALA A 40 -7.17 -22.93 -7.56
C ALA A 40 -8.15 -22.72 -8.73
N TYR A 41 -9.45 -22.60 -8.44
CA TYR A 41 -10.45 -22.29 -9.47
C TYR A 41 -10.29 -20.87 -10.03
N ILE A 42 -9.92 -19.90 -9.18
CA ILE A 42 -9.90 -18.48 -9.57
C ILE A 42 -8.49 -17.95 -9.90
N ALA A 43 -7.43 -18.65 -9.46
CA ALA A 43 -6.07 -18.20 -9.66
C ALA A 43 -5.70 -18.12 -11.15
N PRO A 44 -5.00 -17.05 -11.58
CA PRO A 44 -4.41 -16.96 -12.91
C PRO A 44 -3.55 -18.16 -13.26
N THR A 45 -3.52 -18.55 -14.54
CA THR A 45 -2.74 -19.71 -15.03
C THR A 45 -1.26 -19.62 -14.68
N ALA A 46 -0.66 -18.42 -14.76
CA ALA A 46 0.74 -18.21 -14.43
C ALA A 46 1.08 -18.61 -12.98
N SER A 47 0.21 -18.28 -12.03
CA SER A 47 0.40 -18.57 -10.60
C SER A 47 0.27 -20.06 -10.28
N LYS A 48 -0.36 -20.85 -11.16
CA LYS A 48 -0.48 -22.30 -10.99
C LYS A 48 0.85 -23.05 -11.16
N ALA A 49 1.84 -22.45 -11.83
CA ALA A 49 3.17 -23.04 -11.97
C ALA A 49 3.86 -23.26 -10.60
N ASN A 50 3.60 -22.37 -9.63
CA ASN A 50 4.17 -22.43 -8.27
C ASN A 50 3.12 -22.78 -7.21
N TRP A 51 2.01 -23.41 -7.60
CA TRP A 51 0.85 -23.61 -6.72
C TRP A 51 1.19 -24.34 -5.43
N THR A 52 2.05 -25.37 -5.47
CA THR A 52 2.44 -26.11 -4.26
C THR A 52 3.17 -25.23 -3.24
N ALA A 53 4.10 -24.39 -3.70
CA ALA A 53 4.81 -23.47 -2.81
C ALA A 53 3.85 -22.42 -2.23
N LEU A 54 2.95 -21.89 -3.08
CA LEU A 54 1.90 -20.97 -2.66
C LEU A 54 1.00 -21.59 -1.59
N THR A 55 0.55 -22.84 -1.79
CA THR A 55 -0.37 -23.49 -0.84
C THR A 55 0.32 -23.81 0.49
N GLN A 56 1.58 -24.23 0.45
CA GLN A 56 2.37 -24.48 1.66
C GLN A 56 2.67 -23.21 2.44
N SER A 57 2.89 -22.09 1.77
CA SER A 57 3.17 -20.80 2.41
C SER A 57 1.88 -20.11 2.89
N ALA A 58 0.91 -19.91 2.00
CA ALA A 58 -0.30 -19.14 2.24
C ALA A 58 -1.25 -19.81 3.24
N PHE A 59 -1.42 -21.14 3.13
CA PHE A 59 -2.33 -21.90 3.99
C PHE A 59 -1.59 -22.71 5.04
N GLN A 60 -0.25 -22.61 5.08
CA GLN A 60 0.60 -23.35 6.02
C GLN A 60 0.29 -24.86 6.04
N MET A 61 -0.01 -25.44 4.86
CA MET A 61 -0.41 -26.85 4.74
C MET A 61 0.64 -27.83 5.25
N HIS A 62 1.90 -27.41 5.37
CA HIS A 62 2.95 -28.19 6.01
C HIS A 62 2.60 -28.59 7.47
N GLN A 63 1.72 -27.84 8.14
CA GLN A 63 1.23 -28.15 9.49
C GLN A 63 0.12 -29.21 9.48
N CYS A 64 -0.51 -29.45 8.33
CA CYS A 64 -1.60 -30.41 8.15
C CYS A 64 -1.13 -31.79 7.68
N ASN A 65 0.18 -32.06 7.72
CA ASN A 65 0.79 -33.29 7.20
C ASN A 65 0.25 -34.60 7.82
N SER A 66 -0.48 -34.56 8.95
CA SER A 66 -1.15 -35.73 9.55
C SER A 66 -2.58 -35.97 9.06
N THR A 67 -3.20 -35.01 8.38
CA THR A 67 -4.58 -35.06 7.88
C THR A 67 -4.60 -34.93 6.36
N SER A 68 -4.42 -36.09 5.71
CA SER A 68 -4.67 -36.33 4.28
C SER A 68 -3.75 -35.62 3.28
N HIS A 69 -2.76 -36.36 2.79
CA HIS A 69 -2.11 -36.10 1.50
C HIS A 69 -3.11 -36.36 0.34
N THR A 70 -4.17 -35.57 0.22
CA THR A 70 -4.85 -35.46 -1.07
C THR A 70 -3.99 -34.54 -1.94
N VAL A 71 -3.07 -35.15 -2.68
CA VAL A 71 -2.50 -34.53 -3.88
C VAL A 71 -3.68 -34.04 -4.71
N TYR A 72 -3.85 -32.73 -4.83
CA TYR A 72 -4.93 -32.15 -5.61
C TYR A 72 -4.82 -32.64 -7.05
N GLN A 73 -5.71 -33.55 -7.44
CA GLN A 73 -5.99 -33.85 -8.83
C GLN A 73 -7.07 -32.87 -9.27
N SER A 74 -6.77 -32.03 -10.26
CA SER A 74 -7.75 -31.13 -10.86
C SER A 74 -9.01 -31.93 -11.20
N PRO A 75 -10.20 -31.54 -10.71
CA PRO A 75 -11.42 -32.27 -11.03
C PRO A 75 -11.62 -32.25 -12.53
N SER A 76 -11.66 -33.43 -13.16
CA SER A 76 -11.94 -33.59 -14.59
C SER A 76 -13.32 -33.05 -14.99
N SER A 77 -14.17 -32.73 -14.01
CA SER A 77 -15.51 -32.16 -14.15
C SER A 77 -15.71 -30.81 -13.43
N ALA A 78 -14.63 -30.12 -13.06
CA ALA A 78 -14.69 -28.77 -12.50
C ALA A 78 -15.46 -27.84 -13.45
N LYS A 79 -16.54 -27.22 -12.98
CA LYS A 79 -17.14 -26.08 -13.72
C LYS A 79 -16.02 -25.06 -13.93
N LEU A 80 -15.74 -24.71 -15.18
CA LEU A 80 -14.81 -23.63 -15.52
C LEU A 80 -15.28 -22.36 -14.81
N PHE A 81 -14.56 -21.94 -13.78
CA PHE A 81 -14.61 -20.54 -13.39
C PHE A 81 -14.05 -19.79 -14.60
N GLN A 82 -14.86 -18.94 -15.22
CA GLN A 82 -14.39 -18.12 -16.33
C GLN A 82 -13.28 -17.24 -15.78
N THR A 83 -12.03 -17.55 -16.17
CA THR A 83 -10.91 -16.61 -16.02
C THR A 83 -11.34 -15.28 -16.63
N ALA A 84 -10.81 -14.16 -16.12
CA ALA A 84 -11.12 -12.85 -16.68
C ALA A 84 -11.08 -12.90 -18.22
N PRO A 85 -12.11 -12.37 -18.90
CA PRO A 85 -12.12 -12.39 -20.35
C PRO A 85 -10.82 -11.76 -20.85
N GLU A 86 -10.21 -12.37 -21.87
CA GLU A 86 -8.97 -11.89 -22.44
C GLU A 86 -9.15 -10.42 -22.83
N ILE A 87 -8.29 -9.55 -22.26
CA ILE A 87 -8.33 -8.14 -22.59
C ILE A 87 -7.90 -8.01 -24.03
N LYS A 88 -8.82 -7.52 -24.87
CA LYS A 88 -8.53 -7.27 -26.28
C LYS A 88 -7.57 -6.09 -26.40
N ARG A 89 -6.28 -6.40 -26.55
CA ARG A 89 -5.24 -5.45 -26.96
C ARG A 89 -5.66 -4.80 -28.28
N GLY A 90 -5.65 -3.47 -28.34
CA GLY A 90 -5.89 -2.74 -29.59
C GLY A 90 -4.82 -3.08 -30.63
N THR A 91 -5.18 -3.07 -31.91
CA THR A 91 -4.20 -3.29 -32.99
C THR A 91 -3.22 -2.12 -33.01
N CYS A 92 -1.92 -2.40 -32.83
CA CYS A 92 -0.87 -1.38 -32.91
C CYS A 92 -0.75 -0.90 -34.36
N GLN A 93 -1.10 0.36 -34.64
CA GLN A 93 -0.80 0.97 -35.94
C GLN A 93 0.69 1.35 -36.05
N HIS A 94 1.31 1.69 -34.92
CA HIS A 94 2.73 2.02 -34.84
C HIS A 94 3.33 1.43 -33.57
N THR A 95 4.58 0.99 -33.65
CA THR A 95 5.32 0.43 -32.50
C THR A 95 6.66 1.15 -32.33
N VAL A 96 6.98 1.51 -31.10
CA VAL A 96 8.27 2.05 -30.67
C VAL A 96 8.92 1.01 -29.76
N PHE A 97 10.09 0.50 -30.16
CA PHE A 97 10.85 -0.50 -29.42
C PHE A 97 11.86 0.15 -28.48
N VAL A 98 11.97 -0.39 -27.27
CA VAL A 98 12.96 0.01 -26.26
C VAL A 98 13.84 -1.18 -25.93
N HIS A 99 15.16 -0.99 -25.89
CA HIS A 99 16.10 -2.02 -25.48
C HIS A 99 17.29 -1.41 -24.74
N GLY A 100 17.42 -1.71 -23.44
CA GLY A 100 18.44 -1.09 -22.58
C GLY A 100 19.90 -1.35 -22.97
N VAL A 101 20.19 -2.45 -23.70
CA VAL A 101 21.55 -2.86 -24.09
C VAL A 101 21.86 -2.55 -25.55
N LYS A 102 20.98 -2.92 -26.48
CA LYS A 102 21.19 -2.73 -27.93
C LYS A 102 20.63 -1.40 -28.45
N GLY A 103 19.82 -0.70 -27.65
CA GLY A 103 19.20 0.54 -28.06
C GLY A 103 20.10 1.75 -27.97
N ASN A 104 19.74 2.77 -28.74
CA ASN A 104 20.38 4.09 -28.73
C ASN A 104 19.29 5.16 -28.83
N ASP A 105 19.34 6.21 -28.01
CA ASP A 105 18.33 7.27 -28.02
C ASP A 105 18.39 8.20 -29.25
N LEU A 106 19.41 8.02 -30.11
CA LEU A 106 19.46 8.62 -31.44
C LEU A 106 18.72 7.79 -32.51
N PHE A 107 18.31 6.56 -32.20
CA PHE A 107 17.57 5.71 -33.11
C PHE A 107 16.08 6.09 -33.18
N ASP A 108 15.39 5.64 -34.22
CA ASP A 108 14.00 6.02 -34.50
C ASP A 108 12.94 5.16 -33.78
N GLY A 109 13.40 4.13 -33.05
CA GLY A 109 12.54 3.23 -32.26
C GLY A 109 11.97 2.07 -33.07
N THR A 110 12.53 1.74 -34.22
CA THR A 110 12.21 0.52 -34.98
C THR A 110 12.72 -0.74 -34.28
N PHE A 111 12.31 -1.92 -34.77
CA PHE A 111 12.77 -3.19 -34.21
C PHE A 111 14.28 -3.36 -34.37
N GLU A 112 14.83 -2.97 -35.52
CA GLU A 112 16.26 -3.03 -35.84
C GLU A 112 17.07 -1.93 -35.15
N MET A 113 16.45 -0.75 -34.96
CA MET A 113 17.07 0.41 -34.30
C MET A 113 16.21 0.85 -33.10
N PRO A 114 16.22 0.08 -31.99
CA PRO A 114 15.40 0.39 -30.81
C PRO A 114 15.97 1.57 -30.03
N MET A 115 15.10 2.31 -29.34
CA MET A 115 15.54 3.35 -28.41
C MET A 115 16.14 2.74 -27.14
N LYS A 116 17.01 3.47 -26.45
CA LYS A 116 17.67 2.96 -25.24
C LYS A 116 16.81 3.18 -24.00
N THR A 117 16.20 4.35 -23.88
CA THR A 117 15.47 4.79 -22.68
C THR A 117 13.98 4.91 -22.93
N ILE A 118 13.20 4.66 -21.87
CA ILE A 118 11.75 4.78 -21.88
C ILE A 118 11.33 6.25 -22.09
N GLN A 119 12.09 7.20 -21.56
CA GLN A 119 11.82 8.63 -21.74
C GLN A 119 11.91 9.05 -23.21
N ASN A 120 12.93 8.60 -23.95
CA ASN A 120 13.03 8.90 -25.38
C ASN A 120 11.96 8.16 -26.18
N ALA A 121 11.62 6.93 -25.81
CA ALA A 121 10.50 6.21 -26.40
C ALA A 121 9.17 6.95 -26.22
N LEU A 122 8.91 7.51 -25.03
CA LEU A 122 7.72 8.31 -24.75
C LEU A 122 7.72 9.61 -25.58
N SER A 123 8.87 10.28 -25.71
CA SER A 123 9.00 11.43 -26.61
C SER A 123 8.69 11.05 -28.06
N ARG A 124 9.10 9.85 -28.49
CA ARG A 124 8.84 9.32 -29.83
C ARG A 124 7.38 8.99 -30.06
N THR A 125 6.69 8.35 -29.11
CA THR A 125 5.26 8.06 -29.23
C THR A 125 4.46 9.36 -29.33
N ARG A 126 4.82 10.39 -28.55
CA ARG A 126 4.23 11.74 -28.65
C ARG A 126 4.48 12.41 -29.99
N HIS A 127 5.69 12.27 -30.55
CA HIS A 127 5.96 12.78 -31.89
C HIS A 127 5.12 12.05 -32.96
N LEU A 128 5.05 10.71 -32.93
CA LEU A 128 4.18 9.92 -33.82
C LEU A 128 2.71 10.33 -33.68
N ARG A 129 2.24 10.62 -32.46
CA ARG A 129 0.89 11.13 -32.18
C ARG A 129 0.60 12.44 -32.92
N THR A 130 1.56 13.35 -33.03
CA THR A 130 1.38 14.60 -33.81
C THR A 130 1.22 14.36 -35.31
N MET A 131 1.79 13.28 -35.84
CA MET A 131 1.74 12.95 -37.27
C MET A 131 0.53 12.10 -37.65
N HIS A 132 0.11 11.19 -36.78
CA HIS A 132 -0.91 10.17 -37.07
C HIS A 132 -2.26 10.42 -36.37
N GLY A 133 -2.38 11.50 -35.61
CA GLY A 133 -3.61 11.90 -34.92
C GLY A 133 -3.92 11.04 -33.70
N SER A 134 -4.93 11.44 -32.93
CA SER A 134 -5.28 10.83 -31.63
C SER A 134 -5.97 9.47 -31.73
N GLN A 135 -6.46 9.05 -32.90
CA GLN A 135 -7.18 7.78 -33.08
C GLN A 135 -6.26 6.56 -33.25
N SER A 136 -5.00 6.76 -33.62
CA SER A 136 -4.05 5.67 -33.84
C SER A 136 -3.57 5.07 -32.52
N THR A 137 -3.69 3.77 -32.32
CA THR A 137 -3.04 3.06 -31.23
C THR A 137 -1.54 3.03 -31.49
N ILE A 138 -0.77 3.56 -30.54
CA ILE A 138 0.69 3.49 -30.56
C ILE A 138 1.11 2.52 -29.46
N CYS A 139 2.03 1.63 -29.75
CA CYS A 139 2.55 0.66 -28.81
C CYS A 139 4.01 0.98 -28.47
N MET A 140 4.33 1.01 -27.20
CA MET A 140 5.69 1.04 -26.67
C MET A 140 6.02 -0.37 -26.19
N THR A 141 6.85 -1.08 -26.95
CA THR A 141 7.24 -2.46 -26.64
C THR A 141 8.66 -2.47 -26.09
N ILE A 142 8.82 -2.96 -24.86
CA ILE A 142 10.07 -2.88 -24.10
C ILE A 142 10.72 -4.27 -24.05
N HIS A 143 11.96 -4.38 -24.52
CA HIS A 143 12.75 -5.59 -24.39
C HIS A 143 13.23 -5.80 -22.95
N GLY A 144 13.43 -7.07 -22.61
CA GLY A 144 13.77 -7.55 -21.29
C GLY A 144 15.03 -6.92 -20.72
N GLY A 145 15.00 -6.73 -19.41
CA GLY A 145 16.05 -6.06 -18.65
C GLY A 145 15.49 -5.21 -17.51
N THR A 146 16.41 -4.67 -16.72
CA THR A 146 16.10 -3.78 -15.60
C THR A 146 16.35 -2.33 -15.99
N TYR A 147 15.32 -1.50 -15.87
CA TYR A 147 15.34 -0.07 -16.14
C TYR A 147 15.21 0.68 -14.82
N TYR A 148 16.31 1.29 -14.36
CA TYR A 148 16.35 2.11 -13.15
C TYR A 148 15.89 3.53 -13.47
N LEU A 149 14.67 3.86 -13.03
CA LEU A 149 14.01 5.12 -13.37
C LEU A 149 14.18 6.18 -12.28
N GLY A 150 14.70 5.81 -11.11
CA GLY A 150 14.77 6.67 -9.93
C GLY A 150 15.77 7.82 -10.01
N ALA A 151 16.97 7.59 -10.57
CA ALA A 151 18.09 8.53 -10.45
C ALA A 151 17.85 9.92 -11.07
N ASN A 152 17.00 10.01 -12.08
CA ASN A 152 16.72 11.24 -12.83
C ASN A 152 15.23 11.63 -12.81
N ALA A 153 14.42 10.96 -11.99
CA ALA A 153 12.99 11.25 -11.93
C ALA A 153 12.72 12.49 -11.07
N THR A 154 11.62 13.18 -11.39
CA THR A 154 11.11 14.24 -10.52
C THR A 154 10.66 13.67 -9.19
N THR A 155 11.00 14.36 -8.10
CA THR A 155 10.61 14.00 -6.73
C THR A 155 9.67 15.05 -6.14
N ALA A 156 9.16 15.98 -6.96
CA ALA A 156 8.33 17.09 -6.52
C ALA A 156 6.93 16.65 -6.00
N SER A 157 6.45 15.49 -6.44
CA SER A 157 5.18 14.92 -5.99
C SER A 157 5.23 13.40 -6.09
N SER A 158 4.58 12.69 -5.15
CA SER A 158 4.38 11.24 -5.24
C SER A 158 3.30 10.82 -6.24
N GLN A 159 2.68 11.78 -6.91
CA GLN A 159 1.64 11.57 -7.93
C GLN A 159 2.15 11.77 -9.35
N ILE A 160 3.44 12.13 -9.50
CA ILE A 160 4.10 12.23 -10.81
C ILE A 160 5.11 11.09 -10.90
N GLY A 161 4.89 10.19 -11.85
CA GLY A 161 5.78 9.06 -12.10
C GLY A 161 6.94 9.41 -13.02
N ALA A 162 7.95 8.54 -13.04
CA ALA A 162 9.03 8.62 -14.05
C ALA A 162 8.51 8.45 -15.49
N ILE A 163 7.38 7.76 -15.66
CA ILE A 163 6.59 7.65 -16.89
C ILE A 163 5.31 8.44 -16.66
N ALA A 164 5.36 9.75 -16.95
CA ALA A 164 4.23 10.65 -16.77
C ALA A 164 3.41 10.76 -18.06
N LEU A 165 2.30 10.02 -18.11
CA LEU A 165 1.32 10.03 -19.20
C LEU A 165 0.24 11.09 -18.97
N THR A 166 -0.14 11.79 -20.03
CA THR A 166 -1.18 12.82 -19.99
C THR A 166 -2.27 12.57 -21.03
N SER A 167 -3.20 13.51 -21.22
CA SER A 167 -4.21 13.44 -22.29
C SER A 167 -3.61 13.28 -23.69
N ASN A 168 -2.37 13.76 -23.91
CA ASN A 168 -1.61 13.58 -25.14
C ASN A 168 -1.18 12.13 -25.42
N ASP A 169 -1.17 11.29 -24.39
CA ASP A 169 -0.75 9.89 -24.45
C ASP A 169 -1.94 8.92 -24.57
N THR A 170 -3.12 9.44 -24.97
CA THR A 170 -4.32 8.65 -25.26
C THR A 170 -4.06 7.59 -26.36
N ASN A 171 -4.73 6.43 -26.30
CA ASN A 171 -4.55 5.30 -27.22
C ASN A 171 -3.09 4.79 -27.25
N LEU A 172 -2.54 4.54 -26.06
CA LEU A 172 -1.17 4.06 -25.86
C LEU A 172 -1.18 2.69 -25.19
N VAL A 173 -0.38 1.78 -25.72
CA VAL A 173 -0.05 0.51 -25.06
C VAL A 173 1.39 0.57 -24.58
N ILE A 174 1.65 0.22 -23.33
CA ILE A 174 2.99 0.01 -22.79
C ILE A 174 3.09 -1.44 -22.36
N GLU A 175 4.01 -2.18 -22.96
CA GLU A 175 4.12 -3.62 -22.76
C GLU A 175 5.56 -4.13 -22.85
N ASN A 176 5.79 -5.31 -22.29
CA ASN A 176 7.01 -6.06 -22.54
C ASN A 176 7.00 -6.68 -23.95
N TYR A 177 8.19 -6.94 -24.49
CA TYR A 177 8.35 -7.78 -25.66
C TYR A 177 7.90 -9.21 -25.32
N PRO A 178 7.14 -9.91 -26.20
CA PRO A 178 6.58 -11.21 -25.89
C PRO A 178 7.62 -12.23 -25.39
N GLY A 179 7.37 -12.78 -24.20
CA GLY A 179 8.24 -13.78 -23.57
C GLY A 179 9.45 -13.21 -22.82
N GLU A 180 9.65 -11.89 -22.81
CA GLU A 180 10.75 -11.24 -22.09
C GLU A 180 10.26 -10.57 -20.80
N THR A 181 11.10 -10.58 -19.76
CA THR A 181 10.80 -9.94 -18.47
C THR A 181 11.36 -8.51 -18.43
N VAL A 182 10.49 -7.53 -18.23
CA VAL A 182 10.84 -6.12 -18.07
C VAL A 182 10.67 -5.71 -16.63
N VAL A 183 11.74 -5.22 -15.99
CA VAL A 183 11.72 -4.71 -14.63
C VAL A 183 11.88 -3.19 -14.66
N LEU A 184 10.85 -2.47 -14.22
CA LEU A 184 10.88 -1.03 -14.01
C LEU A 184 11.11 -0.79 -12.51
N SER A 185 12.30 -0.27 -12.18
CA SER A 185 12.69 0.01 -10.80
C SER A 185 12.52 1.50 -10.50
N GLY A 186 11.81 1.81 -9.41
CA GLY A 186 11.75 3.17 -8.82
C GLY A 186 13.02 3.55 -8.06
N GLY A 187 14.02 2.66 -8.04
CA GLY A 187 15.30 2.88 -7.41
C GLY A 187 16.39 3.31 -8.39
N ALA A 188 17.59 3.46 -7.85
CA ALA A 188 18.82 3.72 -8.57
C ALA A 188 19.87 2.68 -8.15
N HIS A 189 20.48 2.03 -9.14
CA HIS A 189 21.58 1.10 -8.91
C HIS A 189 22.77 1.81 -8.25
N LEU A 190 23.33 1.22 -7.20
CA LEU A 190 24.47 1.75 -6.47
C LEU A 190 25.76 1.06 -6.90
N GLN A 191 26.73 1.84 -7.39
CA GLN A 191 28.09 1.37 -7.63
C GLN A 191 28.94 1.69 -6.39
N LEU A 192 29.09 0.70 -5.50
CA LEU A 192 29.71 0.89 -4.19
C LEU A 192 31.11 0.28 -4.14
N GLN A 193 32.01 0.97 -3.44
CA GLN A 193 33.34 0.47 -3.09
C GLN A 193 33.38 0.26 -1.58
N TRP A 194 33.22 -1.00 -1.16
CA TRP A 194 33.10 -1.36 0.24
C TRP A 194 34.47 -1.43 0.93
N SER A 195 34.51 -0.95 2.17
CA SER A 195 35.66 -1.05 3.07
C SER A 195 35.17 -1.41 4.49
N VAL A 196 36.02 -2.04 5.28
CA VAL A 196 35.70 -2.37 6.67
C VAL A 196 35.56 -1.07 7.48
N HIS A 197 34.44 -0.92 8.19
CA HIS A 197 34.25 0.15 9.18
C HIS A 197 34.68 -0.31 10.57
N ALA A 198 34.07 -1.39 11.08
CA ALA A 198 34.32 -1.91 12.42
C ALA A 198 33.95 -3.40 12.52
N LYS A 199 34.45 -4.07 13.56
CA LYS A 199 33.97 -5.40 13.97
C LYS A 199 33.07 -5.25 15.19
N THR A 200 31.95 -5.97 15.21
CA THR A 200 31.01 -5.97 16.33
C THR A 200 31.47 -6.93 17.43
N ALA A 201 30.90 -6.78 18.63
CA ALA A 201 31.15 -7.70 19.74
C ALA A 201 30.65 -9.14 19.46
N THR A 202 29.74 -9.30 18.49
CA THR A 202 29.14 -10.56 18.03
C THR A 202 29.87 -11.17 16.82
N GLU A 203 31.14 -10.80 16.61
CA GLU A 203 32.00 -11.25 15.50
C GLU A 203 31.58 -10.82 14.08
N GLY A 204 30.49 -10.06 13.93
CA GLY A 204 30.11 -9.50 12.65
C GLY A 204 31.00 -8.32 12.22
N THR A 205 31.00 -8.00 10.93
CA THR A 205 31.78 -6.90 10.38
C THR A 205 30.86 -5.86 9.76
N ILE A 206 30.90 -4.62 10.24
CA ILE A 206 30.20 -3.50 9.60
C ILE A 206 31.08 -3.01 8.45
N MET A 207 30.51 -3.02 7.26
CA MET A 207 31.09 -2.48 6.04
C MET A 207 30.56 -1.07 5.79
N LYS A 208 31.37 -0.23 5.13
CA LYS A 208 30.96 1.10 4.68
C LYS A 208 31.33 1.38 3.24
N ALA A 209 30.52 2.18 2.55
CA ALA A 209 30.78 2.69 1.22
C ALA A 209 30.23 4.12 1.07
N GLN A 210 30.85 4.92 0.19
CA GLN A 210 30.32 6.24 -0.17
C GLN A 210 29.16 6.09 -1.16
N VAL A 211 28.07 6.81 -0.90
CA VAL A 211 26.91 6.84 -1.79
C VAL A 211 27.18 7.82 -2.94
N PRO A 212 27.04 7.39 -4.21
CA PRO A 212 27.30 8.25 -5.37
C PRO A 212 26.48 9.56 -5.37
N ASP A 213 27.03 10.61 -5.98
CA ASP A 213 26.41 11.96 -5.98
C ASP A 213 25.08 12.04 -6.72
N TYR A 214 24.85 11.17 -7.70
CA TYR A 214 23.59 11.10 -8.45
C TYR A 214 22.41 10.55 -7.63
N ILE A 215 22.66 10.07 -6.41
CA ILE A 215 21.61 9.61 -5.50
C ILE A 215 21.08 10.79 -4.69
N ASN A 216 19.76 10.98 -4.74
CA ASN A 216 19.07 11.90 -3.85
C ASN A 216 18.89 11.24 -2.47
N LEU A 217 19.62 11.74 -1.46
CA LEU A 217 19.61 11.18 -0.10
C LEU A 217 18.30 11.44 0.65
N ASP A 218 17.53 12.47 0.27
CA ASP A 218 16.23 12.73 0.90
C ASP A 218 15.18 11.69 0.49
N GLN A 219 15.36 11.08 -0.68
CA GLN A 219 14.49 10.01 -1.17
C GLN A 219 15.03 8.60 -0.93
N PHE A 220 16.30 8.46 -0.55
CA PHE A 220 16.89 7.19 -0.19
C PHE A 220 16.46 6.79 1.23
N ASN A 221 15.29 6.16 1.31
CA ASN A 221 14.68 5.71 2.56
C ASN A 221 14.48 4.19 2.62
N GLU A 222 14.68 3.47 1.52
CA GLU A 222 14.78 2.01 1.46
C GLU A 222 16.02 1.60 0.66
N LEU A 223 16.68 0.54 1.13
CA LEU A 223 17.73 -0.16 0.40
C LEU A 223 17.18 -1.51 -0.06
N TYR A 224 17.45 -1.88 -1.30
CA TYR A 224 17.19 -3.22 -1.81
C TYR A 224 18.52 -3.91 -2.15
N ILE A 225 18.61 -5.16 -1.74
CA ILE A 225 19.78 -6.01 -1.90
C ILE A 225 19.34 -7.26 -2.65
N ASP A 226 19.99 -7.52 -3.80
CA ASP A 226 19.69 -8.67 -4.66
C ASP A 226 18.18 -8.82 -4.95
N GLY A 227 17.50 -7.69 -5.16
CA GLY A 227 16.09 -7.62 -5.50
C GLY A 227 15.12 -7.60 -4.30
N LYS A 228 15.60 -7.76 -3.06
CA LYS A 228 14.76 -7.80 -1.85
C LYS A 228 14.96 -6.57 -0.98
N ARG A 229 13.91 -6.15 -0.26
CA ARG A 229 14.04 -5.07 0.74
C ARG A 229 15.02 -5.48 1.85
N ALA A 230 15.98 -4.62 2.15
CA ALA A 230 16.95 -4.82 3.23
C ALA A 230 16.40 -4.31 4.57
N ILE A 231 16.86 -4.90 5.66
CA ILE A 231 16.43 -4.57 7.02
C ILE A 231 17.18 -3.31 7.45
N VAL A 232 16.47 -2.22 7.74
CA VAL A 232 17.09 -1.04 8.35
C VAL A 232 17.51 -1.38 9.79
N ALA A 233 18.66 -0.86 10.23
CA ALA A 233 19.12 -0.95 11.62
C ALA A 233 17.98 -0.63 12.60
N LYS A 234 17.67 -1.56 13.50
CA LYS A 234 16.46 -1.46 14.33
C LYS A 234 16.56 -2.26 15.63
N ALA A 235 15.75 -1.85 16.61
CA ALA A 235 15.59 -2.56 17.87
C ALA A 235 14.10 -2.83 18.17
N PRO A 236 13.74 -4.07 18.59
CA PRO A 236 14.63 -5.22 18.70
C PRO A 236 14.96 -5.80 17.33
N ASN A 237 16.03 -6.60 17.23
CA ASN A 237 16.46 -7.20 15.97
C ASN A 237 15.40 -8.17 15.42
N GLY A 238 15.39 -8.34 14.11
CA GLY A 238 14.39 -9.16 13.40
C GLY A 238 13.66 -8.36 12.34
N ASP A 239 13.07 -9.06 11.39
CA ASP A 239 12.42 -8.48 10.22
C ASP A 239 10.89 -8.47 10.38
N PRO A 240 10.31 -7.33 10.78
CA PRO A 240 8.86 -7.23 10.97
C PRO A 240 8.09 -7.39 9.65
N SER A 241 8.76 -7.28 8.48
CA SER A 241 8.12 -7.43 7.18
C SER A 241 7.85 -8.88 6.81
N THR A 242 8.71 -9.81 7.21
CA THR A 242 8.60 -11.24 6.85
C THR A 242 8.14 -12.11 8.02
N GLN A 243 8.42 -11.70 9.26
CA GLN A 243 8.14 -12.48 10.45
C GLN A 243 6.73 -12.16 11.01
N GLY A 244 6.32 -10.89 10.94
CA GLY A 244 5.04 -10.41 11.49
C GLY A 244 5.00 -10.42 13.01
N LEU A 245 3.96 -9.78 13.59
CA LEU A 245 3.85 -9.53 15.03
C LEU A 245 3.90 -10.79 15.92
N TYR A 246 3.49 -11.95 15.39
CA TYR A 246 3.30 -13.18 16.17
C TYR A 246 4.35 -14.26 15.88
N ALA A 247 5.45 -13.93 15.20
CA ALA A 247 6.58 -14.84 15.10
C ALA A 247 7.36 -14.93 16.43
N ASN A 248 8.13 -16.01 16.60
CA ASN A 248 9.01 -16.19 17.77
C ASN A 248 10.02 -15.05 17.94
N ASN A 249 10.49 -14.49 16.83
CA ASN A 249 11.22 -13.24 16.80
C ASN A 249 10.48 -12.29 15.85
N PRO A 250 9.56 -11.46 16.35
CA PRO A 250 8.73 -10.62 15.49
C PRO A 250 9.44 -9.32 15.09
N GLY A 251 10.56 -8.98 15.74
CA GLY A 251 11.18 -7.67 15.61
C GLY A 251 10.37 -6.53 16.22
N PHE A 252 9.52 -6.82 17.22
CA PHE A 252 8.75 -5.85 18.00
C PHE A 252 8.98 -6.08 19.51
N PHE A 253 8.97 -5.00 20.29
CA PHE A 253 8.67 -5.07 21.71
C PHE A 253 7.16 -5.15 21.91
N ASN A 254 6.70 -6.00 22.84
CA ASN A 254 5.27 -6.21 23.11
C ASN A 254 4.55 -4.95 23.63
N SER A 255 5.24 -4.14 24.43
CA SER A 255 4.71 -2.91 25.00
C SER A 255 5.83 -1.98 25.50
N ALA A 256 5.53 -0.69 25.55
CA ALA A 256 6.30 0.30 26.30
C ALA A 256 5.92 0.26 27.80
N LYS A 257 6.75 0.84 28.66
CA LYS A 257 6.46 1.01 30.09
C LYS A 257 5.30 1.99 30.30
N SER A 258 5.32 3.10 29.57
CA SER A 258 4.27 4.12 29.59
C SER A 258 4.34 5.01 28.36
N TRP A 259 3.22 5.62 28.00
CA TRP A 259 3.14 6.61 26.92
C TRP A 259 2.97 8.01 27.48
N ALA A 260 3.68 8.98 26.92
CA ALA A 260 3.54 10.38 27.29
C ALA A 260 2.23 10.92 26.72
N SER A 261 1.37 11.45 27.59
CA SER A 261 0.03 11.87 27.23
C SER A 261 0.01 12.87 26.07
N PRO A 262 -0.97 12.76 25.16
CA PRO A 262 -1.17 13.70 24.07
C PRO A 262 -1.44 15.12 24.58
N VAL A 263 -1.29 16.09 23.67
CA VAL A 263 -1.81 17.45 23.88
C VAL A 263 -3.01 17.61 22.95
N GLU A 264 -4.18 17.86 23.53
CA GLU A 264 -5.37 18.17 22.76
C GLU A 264 -5.25 19.57 22.15
N THR A 265 -5.36 19.64 20.82
CA THR A 265 -5.50 20.91 20.10
C THR A 265 -6.88 20.91 19.44
N PRO A 266 -7.86 21.66 19.97
CA PRO A 266 -9.22 21.64 19.45
C PRO A 266 -9.28 22.03 17.98
N SER A 267 -10.07 21.28 17.20
CA SER A 267 -10.31 21.61 15.80
C SER A 267 -11.58 22.45 15.65
N MET A 268 -11.68 23.23 14.57
CA MET A 268 -12.93 23.90 14.21
C MET A 268 -13.93 22.85 13.73
N LYS A 269 -15.11 22.79 14.37
CA LYS A 269 -16.17 21.85 14.01
C LYS A 269 -17.03 22.39 12.87
N ILE A 270 -17.10 21.66 11.77
CA ILE A 270 -18.17 21.74 10.78
C ILE A 270 -19.26 20.75 11.19
N TYR A 271 -20.50 21.22 11.19
CA TYR A 271 -21.68 20.40 11.41
C TYR A 271 -22.81 20.86 10.51
N VAL A 272 -23.32 19.97 9.67
CA VAL A 272 -24.45 20.24 8.79
C VAL A 272 -25.70 19.68 9.44
N SER A 273 -26.55 20.57 9.95
CA SER A 273 -27.78 20.18 10.63
C SER A 273 -28.84 19.63 9.68
N GLU A 274 -28.91 20.14 8.45
CA GLU A 274 -29.80 19.66 7.39
C GLU A 274 -29.14 19.78 6.00
N PRO A 275 -29.38 18.84 5.07
CA PRO A 275 -30.24 17.66 5.23
C PRO A 275 -29.63 16.62 6.18
N SER A 276 -30.48 15.86 6.89
CA SER A 276 -30.08 14.83 7.86
C SER A 276 -30.63 13.43 7.54
N ARG A 277 -29.85 12.38 7.89
CA ARG A 277 -30.23 10.96 7.76
C ARG A 277 -30.88 10.46 9.05
N ASN A 278 -32.07 10.99 9.35
CA ASN A 278 -32.84 10.65 10.55
C ASN A 278 -33.10 9.14 10.68
N GLY A 279 -32.99 8.63 11.91
CA GLY A 279 -33.15 7.21 12.24
C GLY A 279 -31.87 6.36 12.15
N THR A 280 -30.70 6.99 12.00
CA THR A 280 -29.38 6.31 12.05
C THR A 280 -28.54 6.83 13.20
N ILE A 281 -27.51 6.11 13.63
CA ILE A 281 -26.57 6.58 14.68
C ILE A 281 -25.77 7.79 14.19
N PHE A 282 -25.47 7.82 12.89
CA PHE A 282 -24.69 8.86 12.23
C PHE A 282 -25.59 9.68 11.31
N THR A 283 -26.34 10.60 11.92
CA THR A 283 -27.42 11.36 11.28
C THR A 283 -26.94 12.51 10.41
N ASN A 284 -25.87 13.19 10.80
CA ASN A 284 -25.47 14.48 10.25
C ASN A 284 -24.04 14.42 9.71
N TYR A 285 -23.79 15.25 8.69
CA TYR A 285 -22.42 15.46 8.22
C TYR A 285 -21.65 16.30 9.24
N GLN A 286 -20.44 15.88 9.56
CA GLN A 286 -19.53 16.60 10.47
C GLN A 286 -18.07 16.45 10.04
N ASP A 287 -17.25 17.45 10.32
CA ASP A 287 -15.82 17.40 10.02
C ASP A 287 -15.05 18.34 10.95
N GLY A 288 -13.80 18.03 11.25
CA GLY A 288 -12.90 18.88 12.05
C GLY A 288 -11.84 19.51 11.16
N ILE A 289 -11.62 20.82 11.27
CA ILE A 289 -10.62 21.56 10.49
C ILE A 289 -9.56 22.19 11.40
N GLY A 290 -8.29 22.06 11.02
CA GLY A 290 -7.18 22.59 11.80
C GLY A 290 -7.05 21.87 13.14
N GLY A 291 -6.45 22.51 14.14
CA GLY A 291 -6.24 21.87 15.46
C GLY A 291 -5.54 20.52 15.32
N GLY A 292 -6.07 19.48 15.97
CA GLY A 292 -5.58 18.10 15.85
C GLY A 292 -5.66 17.52 14.43
N ALA A 293 -6.57 18.02 13.57
CA ALA A 293 -6.61 17.62 12.15
C ALA A 293 -5.47 18.21 11.31
N SER A 294 -4.65 19.13 11.86
CA SER A 294 -3.57 19.80 11.10
C SER A 294 -2.43 18.88 10.67
N VAL A 295 -2.39 17.63 11.17
CA VAL A 295 -1.40 16.63 10.75
C VAL A 295 -1.74 15.99 9.40
N PHE A 296 -2.98 16.11 8.93
CA PHE A 296 -3.44 15.59 7.65
C PHE A 296 -3.37 16.65 6.55
N ASN A 297 -3.37 16.21 5.30
CA ASN A 297 -3.41 17.07 4.12
C ASN A 297 -4.54 16.65 3.17
N PRO A 298 -5.63 17.45 3.02
CA PRO A 298 -5.88 18.72 3.70
C PRO A 298 -6.06 18.55 5.23
N PRO A 299 -5.94 19.62 6.03
CA PRO A 299 -6.01 19.56 7.50
C PRO A 299 -7.45 19.35 8.01
N ARG A 300 -8.02 18.20 7.66
CA ARG A 300 -9.40 17.79 7.92
C ARG A 300 -9.44 16.35 8.44
N ASN A 301 -10.33 16.11 9.41
CA ASN A 301 -10.56 14.79 9.98
C ASN A 301 -11.93 14.70 10.65
N TYR A 302 -12.71 13.68 10.28
CA TYR A 302 -13.98 13.35 10.92
C TYR A 302 -13.87 13.09 12.43
N TRP A 303 -12.77 12.49 12.89
CA TRP A 303 -12.53 12.15 14.30
C TRP A 303 -12.03 13.33 15.13
N SER A 304 -11.79 14.47 14.48
CA SER A 304 -11.41 15.73 15.13
C SER A 304 -12.58 16.54 15.68
N VAL A 305 -13.75 15.93 15.91
CA VAL A 305 -14.93 16.56 16.51
C VAL A 305 -15.63 15.61 17.48
N THR A 306 -16.47 16.15 18.37
CA THR A 306 -17.33 15.32 19.23
C THR A 306 -18.27 14.46 18.39
N THR A 307 -18.05 13.15 18.38
CA THR A 307 -18.91 12.17 17.70
C THR A 307 -20.07 11.71 18.60
N PRO A 308 -21.13 11.06 18.07
CA PRO A 308 -22.18 10.46 18.89
C PRO A 308 -21.68 9.43 19.91
N ARG A 309 -20.46 8.92 19.73
CA ARG A 309 -19.77 8.01 20.66
C ARG A 309 -18.88 8.72 21.69
N GLY A 310 -18.85 10.06 21.69
CA GLY A 310 -18.14 10.85 22.69
C GLY A 310 -16.63 10.96 22.49
N VAL A 311 -16.10 10.60 21.31
CA VAL A 311 -14.69 10.83 20.96
C VAL A 311 -14.46 12.34 20.82
N LEU A 312 -13.45 12.89 21.50
CA LEU A 312 -13.11 14.31 21.49
C LEU A 312 -11.71 14.50 20.89
N ASN A 313 -11.67 14.98 19.65
CA ASN A 313 -10.46 15.37 18.93
C ASN A 313 -9.47 14.23 18.60
N TYR A 314 -8.86 14.32 17.41
CA TYR A 314 -7.74 13.46 17.06
C TYR A 314 -6.52 13.79 17.91
N VAL A 315 -5.96 12.76 18.55
CA VAL A 315 -4.77 12.86 19.39
C VAL A 315 -3.88 11.63 19.21
N VAL A 316 -2.58 11.83 19.42
CA VAL A 316 -1.55 10.78 19.41
C VAL A 316 -0.53 11.03 20.53
N PRO A 317 0.09 9.98 21.10
CA PRO A 317 1.05 10.15 22.18
C PRO A 317 2.26 11.00 21.75
N ARG A 318 2.85 11.73 22.71
CA ARG A 318 4.03 12.60 22.46
C ARG A 318 5.36 11.89 22.64
N GLY A 319 5.34 10.64 23.06
CA GLY A 319 6.53 9.86 23.34
C GLY A 319 6.21 8.63 24.18
N LEU A 320 7.25 7.91 24.56
CA LEU A 320 7.18 6.70 25.34
C LEU A 320 8.34 6.60 26.32
N THR A 321 8.10 5.93 27.43
CA THR A 321 9.13 5.40 28.32
C THR A 321 9.28 3.92 28.03
N VAL A 322 10.49 3.45 27.77
CA VAL A 322 10.78 2.03 27.55
C VAL A 322 11.13 1.36 28.88
N GLU A 323 10.90 0.05 28.96
CA GLU A 323 11.32 -0.75 30.11
C GLU A 323 12.85 -0.86 30.16
N ASN A 324 13.38 -1.04 31.36
CA ASN A 324 14.81 -1.21 31.56
C ASN A 324 15.32 -2.41 30.76
N GLY A 325 16.34 -2.19 29.92
CA GLY A 325 16.95 -3.23 29.10
C GLY A 325 16.23 -3.53 27.78
N GLN A 326 15.06 -2.93 27.48
CA GLN A 326 14.44 -3.07 26.15
C GLN A 326 15.30 -2.46 25.05
N LEU A 327 15.84 -1.25 25.28
CA LEU A 327 16.76 -0.57 24.37
C LEU A 327 18.16 -0.46 25.01
N PRO A 328 19.00 -1.51 24.93
CA PRO A 328 20.29 -1.52 25.60
C PRO A 328 21.26 -0.46 25.08
N HIS A 329 21.12 -0.01 23.84
CA HIS A 329 21.99 1.01 23.23
C HIS A 329 21.49 2.44 23.38
N LEU A 330 20.34 2.68 24.05
CA LEU A 330 19.75 4.01 24.19
C LEU A 330 20.72 5.04 24.80
N SER A 331 21.60 4.63 25.71
CA SER A 331 22.62 5.51 26.29
C SER A 331 23.74 5.91 25.33
N ASN A 332 23.89 5.18 24.22
CA ASN A 332 24.93 5.39 23.23
C ASN A 332 24.43 6.16 22.00
N TRP A 333 23.11 6.36 21.85
CA TRP A 333 22.53 7.04 20.69
C TRP A 333 23.09 8.45 20.53
N SER A 334 23.90 8.65 19.48
CA SER A 334 24.52 9.95 19.20
C SER A 334 23.60 10.89 18.43
N LYS A 335 22.74 10.37 17.56
CA LYS A 335 21.81 11.12 16.71
C LYS A 335 20.40 10.51 16.70
N PRO A 336 19.67 10.54 17.83
CA PRO A 336 18.32 9.97 17.93
C PRO A 336 17.34 10.49 16.86
N SER A 337 17.53 11.72 16.39
CA SER A 337 16.66 12.36 15.41
C SER A 337 16.66 11.74 14.01
N THR A 338 17.57 10.81 13.70
CA THR A 338 17.50 10.04 12.45
C THR A 338 16.44 8.94 12.52
N GLY A 339 16.06 8.51 13.73
CA GLY A 339 15.25 7.32 13.93
C GLY A 339 13.75 7.54 13.84
N PHE A 340 13.04 6.41 13.76
CA PHE A 340 11.58 6.36 13.80
C PHE A 340 11.09 5.41 14.88
N VAL A 341 9.97 5.75 15.51
CA VAL A 341 9.17 4.82 16.31
C VAL A 341 8.03 4.31 15.45
N HIS A 342 7.98 3.00 15.23
CA HIS A 342 6.84 2.33 14.62
C HIS A 342 6.05 1.64 15.72
N THR A 343 4.75 1.90 15.80
CA THR A 343 3.90 1.34 16.86
C THR A 343 2.53 0.98 16.34
N PHE A 344 1.92 -0.05 16.92
CA PHE A 344 0.48 -0.27 16.74
C PHE A 344 -0.31 0.82 17.46
N HIS A 345 -1.49 1.12 16.94
CA HIS A 345 -2.53 1.84 17.67
C HIS A 345 -2.87 1.09 18.98
N GLY A 346 -3.26 1.76 20.06
CA GLY A 346 -3.53 1.12 21.37
C GLY A 346 -4.57 -0.02 21.30
N GLY A 347 -5.65 0.17 20.55
CA GLY A 347 -6.64 -0.87 20.22
C GLY A 347 -6.23 -1.85 19.10
N TYR A 348 -5.01 -1.76 18.58
CA TYR A 348 -4.54 -2.51 17.41
C TYR A 348 -5.41 -2.30 16.15
N TRP A 349 -6.01 -1.12 15.97
CA TRP A 349 -6.83 -0.79 14.79
C TRP A 349 -6.02 -0.34 13.57
N GLY A 350 -4.70 -0.28 13.72
CA GLY A 350 -3.79 0.27 12.74
C GLY A 350 -2.41 0.43 13.36
N SER A 351 -1.61 1.29 12.74
CA SER A 351 -0.27 1.61 13.20
C SER A 351 0.06 3.07 12.95
N TRP A 352 1.03 3.56 13.71
CA TRP A 352 1.63 4.86 13.54
C TRP A 352 3.12 4.74 13.31
N VAL A 353 3.64 5.69 12.57
CA VAL A 353 5.08 5.94 12.46
C VAL A 353 5.34 7.37 12.89
N PHE A 354 6.32 7.54 13.78
CA PHE A 354 6.75 8.85 14.25
C PHE A 354 8.26 9.03 14.05
N GLY A 355 8.67 10.21 13.60
CA GLY A 355 10.08 10.61 13.69
C GLY A 355 10.46 10.88 15.15
N ILE A 356 11.64 10.44 15.56
CA ILE A 356 12.17 10.73 16.90
C ILE A 356 12.63 12.19 16.95
N ALA A 357 12.21 12.94 17.97
CA ALA A 357 12.67 14.30 18.20
C ALA A 357 13.88 14.32 19.14
N SER A 358 13.83 13.54 20.22
CA SER A 358 14.91 13.42 21.20
C SER A 358 14.76 12.17 22.06
N SER A 359 15.80 11.79 22.78
CA SER A 359 15.79 10.72 23.79
C SER A 359 16.49 11.15 25.07
N ASN A 360 16.16 10.50 26.19
CA ASN A 360 16.85 10.62 27.47
C ASN A 360 17.08 9.22 28.06
N SER A 361 18.34 8.81 28.10
CA SER A 361 18.75 7.49 28.58
C SER A 361 18.69 7.32 30.10
N THR A 362 18.70 8.41 30.88
CA THR A 362 18.54 8.34 32.35
C THR A 362 17.10 8.01 32.73
N GLU A 363 16.15 8.54 31.95
CA GLU A 363 14.72 8.33 32.16
C GLU A 363 14.14 7.21 31.29
N ASN A 364 14.94 6.64 30.38
CA ASN A 364 14.52 5.70 29.34
C ASN A 364 13.36 6.24 28.48
N THR A 365 13.40 7.53 28.13
CA THR A 365 12.33 8.19 27.37
C THR A 365 12.74 8.50 25.94
N ILE A 366 11.77 8.38 25.03
CA ILE A 366 11.83 8.84 23.64
C ILE A 366 10.69 9.82 23.43
N ILE A 367 11.01 11.01 22.97
CA ILE A 367 10.04 12.03 22.56
C ILE A 367 9.91 11.97 21.04
N VAL A 368 8.67 11.90 20.57
CA VAL A 368 8.37 11.85 19.15
C VAL A 368 7.96 13.22 18.60
N GLY A 369 8.24 13.44 17.32
CA GLY A 369 7.88 14.64 16.57
C GLY A 369 6.76 14.38 15.57
N ARG A 370 7.03 14.66 14.29
CA ARG A 370 6.07 14.46 13.19
C ARG A 370 5.72 12.98 13.03
N GLY A 371 4.44 12.66 12.86
CA GLY A 371 3.95 11.30 12.68
C GLY A 371 2.50 11.12 13.12
N GLY A 372 2.06 9.86 13.27
CA GLY A 372 0.74 9.50 13.79
C GLY A 372 -0.40 9.55 12.77
N PHE A 373 -0.23 10.29 11.69
CA PHE A 373 -1.27 10.53 10.68
C PHE A 373 -1.55 9.36 9.74
N GLN A 374 -1.04 8.15 10.00
CA GLN A 374 -1.28 6.95 9.17
C GLN A 374 -2.58 6.22 9.54
N GLU A 375 -3.31 6.74 10.52
CA GLU A 375 -4.60 6.28 11.03
C GLU A 375 -5.43 7.51 11.43
N ALA A 376 -6.76 7.48 11.25
CA ALA A 376 -7.60 8.67 11.37
C ALA A 376 -8.23 8.90 12.76
N HIS A 377 -8.39 7.87 13.57
CA HIS A 377 -9.10 7.93 14.84
C HIS A 377 -8.27 8.57 15.97
N GLY A 378 -6.99 8.21 16.07
CA GLY A 378 -6.13 8.63 17.17
C GLY A 378 -6.37 7.84 18.47
N TRP A 379 -5.41 7.90 19.38
CA TRP A 379 -5.47 7.33 20.73
C TRP A 379 -4.38 7.95 21.62
N ASP A 380 -4.51 7.83 22.93
CA ASP A 380 -3.56 8.39 23.90
C ASP A 380 -2.33 7.49 24.19
N TYR A 381 -2.35 6.24 23.72
CA TYR A 381 -1.27 5.27 23.84
C TYR A 381 -1.16 4.34 22.62
N GLY A 382 0.03 3.74 22.44
CA GLY A 382 0.32 2.73 21.42
C GLY A 382 0.45 1.32 21.99
N GLY A 383 0.44 0.33 21.09
CA GLY A 383 0.67 -1.08 21.38
C GLY A 383 2.13 -1.51 21.23
N SER A 384 2.34 -2.68 20.62
CA SER A 384 3.68 -3.18 20.28
C SER A 384 4.43 -2.19 19.40
N PHE A 385 5.75 -2.06 19.58
CA PHE A 385 6.55 -1.06 18.89
C PHE A 385 7.96 -1.54 18.56
N TYR A 386 8.63 -0.87 17.63
CA TYR A 386 10.08 -0.95 17.41
C TYR A 386 10.65 0.41 17.05
N VAL A 387 11.96 0.56 17.22
CA VAL A 387 12.72 1.73 16.77
C VAL A 387 13.56 1.35 15.57
N SER A 388 13.67 2.22 14.58
CA SER A 388 14.47 2.01 13.37
C SER A 388 15.34 3.22 13.04
N ASN A 389 16.31 3.01 12.15
CA ASN A 389 17.17 4.03 11.56
C ASN A 389 18.04 4.80 12.56
N ILE A 390 18.64 4.06 13.49
CA ILE A 390 19.66 4.54 14.44
C ILE A 390 20.94 3.75 14.20
N PHE A 391 22.09 4.43 14.05
CA PHE A 391 23.36 3.76 13.74
C PHE A 391 23.78 2.78 14.84
N GLU A 392 23.58 3.13 16.10
CA GLU A 392 23.93 2.29 17.23
C GLU A 392 23.05 1.03 17.36
N GLU A 393 21.95 0.94 16.59
CA GLU A 393 21.13 -0.27 16.45
C GLU A 393 21.49 -1.06 15.16
N LEU A 394 22.61 -0.76 14.51
CA LEU A 394 23.19 -1.58 13.44
C LEU A 394 24.06 -2.67 14.08
N ASP A 395 23.43 -3.75 14.56
CA ASP A 395 24.10 -4.77 15.37
C ASP A 395 23.78 -6.22 14.96
N SER A 396 22.88 -6.39 13.97
CA SER A 396 22.50 -7.70 13.44
C SER A 396 22.90 -7.89 11.98
N PRO A 397 23.23 -9.13 11.56
CA PRO A 397 23.43 -9.43 10.15
C PRO A 397 22.26 -9.01 9.27
N ASN A 398 22.61 -8.55 8.07
CA ASN A 398 21.75 -8.00 7.01
C ASN A 398 21.09 -6.65 7.30
N GLU A 399 21.49 -5.98 8.38
CA GLU A 399 21.05 -4.63 8.65
C GLU A 399 21.87 -3.58 7.89
N TRP A 400 21.25 -2.43 7.59
CA TRP A 400 21.91 -1.28 6.98
C TRP A 400 21.54 0.04 7.69
N PHE A 401 22.41 1.03 7.55
CA PHE A 401 22.19 2.40 8.00
C PHE A 401 22.78 3.38 7.01
N LEU A 402 22.10 4.49 6.74
CA LEU A 402 22.61 5.57 5.89
C LEU A 402 22.85 6.83 6.73
N ASP A 403 24.12 7.21 6.84
CA ASP A 403 24.49 8.53 7.34
C ASP A 403 24.38 9.55 6.19
N LYS A 404 23.28 10.31 6.19
CA LYS A 404 23.00 11.31 5.16
C LYS A 404 23.98 12.50 5.23
N ASP A 405 24.52 12.83 6.41
CA ASP A 405 25.43 13.96 6.58
C ASP A 405 26.79 13.67 5.93
N THR A 406 27.27 12.43 6.06
CA THR A 406 28.56 11.99 5.50
C THR A 406 28.43 11.25 4.18
N ARG A 407 27.21 11.11 3.63
CA ARG A 407 26.88 10.28 2.46
C ARG A 407 27.41 8.85 2.56
N THR A 408 27.46 8.28 3.77
CA THR A 408 28.06 6.96 4.00
C THR A 408 26.96 5.92 4.22
N LEU A 409 26.94 4.89 3.37
CA LEU A 409 26.11 3.70 3.57
C LEU A 409 26.90 2.68 4.39
N TYR A 410 26.29 2.22 5.47
CA TYR A 410 26.78 1.14 6.32
C TYR A 410 25.92 -0.10 6.13
N PHE A 411 26.54 -1.27 6.11
CA PHE A 411 25.87 -2.56 5.97
C PHE A 411 26.62 -3.64 6.72
N MET A 412 25.90 -4.51 7.43
CA MET A 412 26.48 -5.64 8.15
C MET A 412 26.12 -6.94 7.40
N PRO A 413 26.98 -7.48 6.52
CA PRO A 413 26.71 -8.73 5.81
C PRO A 413 26.59 -9.93 6.77
N ASN A 414 25.77 -10.90 6.38
CA ASN A 414 25.83 -12.25 6.93
C ASN A 414 26.89 -13.07 6.17
N ASP A 415 28.16 -12.92 6.59
CA ASP A 415 29.38 -13.45 5.97
C ASP A 415 29.74 -12.88 4.60
N THR A 416 28.99 -13.24 3.55
CA THR A 416 29.34 -12.89 2.17
C THR A 416 28.67 -11.58 1.76
N MET A 417 29.43 -10.70 1.10
CA MET A 417 28.89 -9.46 0.55
C MET A 417 27.91 -9.75 -0.60
N PRO A 418 26.71 -9.16 -0.59
CA PRO A 418 25.77 -9.18 -1.71
C PRO A 418 26.32 -8.50 -2.96
N ASN A 419 25.68 -8.76 -4.10
CA ASN A 419 26.17 -8.29 -5.40
C ASN A 419 25.51 -6.98 -5.85
N VAL A 420 24.18 -6.86 -5.70
CA VAL A 420 23.41 -5.76 -6.24
C VAL A 420 22.79 -4.94 -5.13
N PHE A 421 23.09 -3.65 -5.10
CA PHE A 421 22.52 -2.67 -4.17
C PHE A 421 21.72 -1.64 -4.96
N VAL A 422 20.49 -1.36 -4.53
CA VAL A 422 19.61 -0.37 -5.15
C VAL A 422 19.07 0.56 -4.06
N ALA A 423 19.30 1.86 -4.20
CA ALA A 423 18.67 2.88 -3.36
C ALA A 423 17.29 3.23 -3.90
N SER A 424 16.27 3.27 -3.06
CA SER A 424 14.96 3.81 -3.44
C SER A 424 15.06 5.29 -3.82
N GLN A 425 14.29 5.76 -4.81
CA GLN A 425 14.30 7.18 -5.20
C GLN A 425 12.90 7.77 -5.44
N ILE A 426 11.97 7.00 -6.01
CA ILE A 426 10.62 7.50 -6.30
C ILE A 426 9.54 6.53 -5.82
N PRO A 427 8.38 7.03 -5.36
CA PRO A 427 7.25 6.20 -4.94
C PRO A 427 6.31 5.83 -6.09
N CYS A 428 6.38 6.57 -7.21
CA CYS A 428 5.52 6.45 -8.37
C CYS A 428 6.37 6.20 -9.62
N ILE A 429 6.07 5.13 -10.36
CA ILE A 429 6.77 4.78 -11.59
C ILE A 429 5.96 5.26 -12.79
N ILE A 430 4.66 4.98 -12.80
CA ILE A 430 3.75 5.37 -13.89
C ILE A 430 2.64 6.25 -13.33
N SER A 431 2.48 7.45 -13.88
CA SER A 431 1.33 8.30 -13.58
C SER A 431 0.53 8.58 -14.84
N VAL A 432 -0.78 8.43 -14.81
CA VAL A 432 -1.70 8.77 -15.89
C VAL A 432 -2.60 9.90 -15.38
N SER A 433 -2.41 11.10 -15.92
CA SER A 433 -3.12 12.29 -15.48
C SER A 433 -3.71 13.06 -16.65
N GLY A 434 -5.03 13.01 -16.80
CA GLY A 434 -5.74 14.00 -17.60
C GLY A 434 -5.65 15.39 -16.97
N SER A 435 -5.75 16.45 -17.77
CA SER A 435 -5.72 17.81 -17.22
C SER A 435 -7.05 18.21 -16.56
N SER A 436 -8.15 17.59 -16.97
CA SER A 436 -9.48 17.69 -16.34
C SER A 436 -10.34 16.48 -16.67
N MET A 437 -11.57 16.43 -16.14
CA MET A 437 -12.57 15.41 -16.48
C MET A 437 -12.96 15.42 -17.98
N GLU A 438 -12.94 16.59 -18.60
CA GLU A 438 -13.22 16.80 -20.02
C GLU A 438 -12.02 16.42 -20.89
N ASP A 439 -10.81 16.75 -20.43
CA ASP A 439 -9.53 16.40 -21.07
C ASP A 439 -8.85 15.20 -20.36
N SER A 440 -9.60 14.10 -20.29
CA SER A 440 -9.11 12.87 -19.67
C SER A 440 -8.08 12.14 -20.55
N ALA A 441 -7.06 11.58 -19.91
CA ALA A 441 -6.21 10.56 -20.53
C ALA A 441 -7.01 9.27 -20.72
N LYS A 442 -7.05 8.72 -21.94
CA LYS A 442 -7.97 7.62 -22.24
C LYS A 442 -7.38 6.51 -23.09
N ASN A 443 -7.97 5.31 -22.97
CA ASN A 443 -7.60 4.13 -23.75
C ASN A 443 -6.11 3.78 -23.60
N ILE A 444 -5.65 3.67 -22.35
CA ILE A 444 -4.26 3.34 -22.04
C ILE A 444 -4.21 1.91 -21.50
N LEU A 445 -3.31 1.10 -22.03
CA LEU A 445 -3.04 -0.27 -21.59
C LEU A 445 -1.62 -0.37 -21.05
N ILE A 446 -1.47 -0.86 -19.81
CA ILE A 446 -0.20 -1.14 -19.16
C ILE A 446 -0.15 -2.63 -18.85
N GLN A 447 0.74 -3.38 -19.49
CA GLN A 447 0.77 -4.84 -19.34
C GLN A 447 2.14 -5.50 -19.33
N GLY A 448 2.24 -6.63 -18.63
CA GLY A 448 3.41 -7.52 -18.69
C GLY A 448 4.68 -6.93 -18.05
N LEU A 449 4.55 -5.96 -17.15
CA LEU A 449 5.68 -5.28 -16.51
C LEU A 449 5.87 -5.78 -15.07
N THR A 450 7.12 -5.81 -14.61
CA THR A 450 7.45 -5.86 -13.18
C THR A 450 7.75 -4.44 -12.70
N LEU A 451 7.00 -3.94 -11.72
CA LEU A 451 7.21 -2.64 -11.09
C LEU A 451 7.72 -2.86 -9.68
N THR A 452 8.86 -2.25 -9.34
CA THR A 452 9.55 -2.60 -8.09
C THR A 452 10.41 -1.49 -7.49
N GLN A 453 10.87 -1.70 -6.25
CA GLN A 453 11.92 -0.92 -5.57
C GLN A 453 11.59 0.57 -5.41
N THR A 454 10.35 0.88 -4.99
CA THR A 454 9.88 2.25 -4.78
C THR A 454 10.06 2.71 -3.32
N THR A 455 10.38 3.98 -3.08
CA THR A 455 10.59 4.49 -1.71
C THR A 455 9.31 4.45 -0.87
N ASN A 456 9.45 4.22 0.45
CA ASN A 456 8.32 4.30 1.38
C ASN A 456 7.57 5.64 1.34
N THR A 457 6.28 5.58 1.73
CA THR A 457 5.39 6.74 1.84
C THR A 457 4.90 7.01 3.25
N TYR A 458 5.27 6.23 4.27
CA TYR A 458 4.69 6.34 5.62
C TYR A 458 4.94 7.71 6.29
N MET A 459 6.00 8.45 5.91
CA MET A 459 6.20 9.84 6.34
C MET A 459 5.79 10.88 5.29
N ARG A 460 5.13 10.53 4.19
CA ARG A 460 4.52 11.51 3.29
C ARG A 460 3.16 11.95 3.82
N ASP A 461 2.50 12.83 3.08
CA ASP A 461 1.20 13.36 3.48
C ASP A 461 0.10 12.29 3.38
N TYR A 462 -0.74 12.23 4.41
CA TYR A 462 -1.95 11.41 4.49
C TYR A 462 -3.18 12.31 4.60
N MET A 463 -4.31 11.82 4.11
CA MET A 463 -5.61 12.48 4.27
C MET A 463 -6.61 11.55 4.95
N VAL A 464 -7.63 12.10 5.60
CA VAL A 464 -8.82 11.35 6.01
C VAL A 464 -9.89 11.53 4.91
N PRO A 465 -10.19 10.50 4.10
CA PRO A 465 -11.03 10.66 2.92
C PRO A 465 -12.53 10.70 3.25
N SER A 466 -12.94 10.14 4.39
CA SER A 466 -14.35 10.03 4.79
C SER A 466 -14.49 9.75 6.30
N GLY A 467 -15.71 9.50 6.78
CA GLY A 467 -15.99 9.22 8.19
C GLY A 467 -15.51 7.86 8.73
N GLY A 468 -14.78 7.08 7.94
CA GLY A 468 -14.13 5.84 8.38
C GLY A 468 -12.90 6.09 9.26
N ASP A 469 -12.30 5.01 9.79
CA ASP A 469 -11.11 5.10 10.65
C ASP A 469 -9.81 5.24 9.86
N TRP A 470 -9.90 5.27 8.52
CA TRP A 470 -8.75 5.20 7.64
C TRP A 470 -8.27 6.58 7.25
N SER A 471 -6.96 6.75 7.31
CA SER A 471 -6.27 7.80 6.58
C SER A 471 -5.43 7.16 5.46
N VAL A 472 -5.18 7.89 4.39
CA VAL A 472 -4.54 7.34 3.19
C VAL A 472 -3.52 8.29 2.61
N HIS A 473 -2.39 7.73 2.16
CA HIS A 473 -1.53 8.42 1.22
C HIS A 473 -2.15 8.34 -0.19
N ARG A 474 -2.45 9.48 -0.83
CA ARG A 474 -3.08 9.53 -2.17
C ARG A 474 -2.11 9.27 -3.34
N GLY A 475 -0.97 8.65 -3.08
CA GLY A 475 0.01 8.26 -4.10
C GLY A 475 0.14 6.75 -4.19
N GLY A 476 0.73 6.28 -5.28
CA GLY A 476 0.97 4.86 -5.51
C GLY A 476 2.02 4.64 -6.60
N THR A 477 2.47 3.40 -6.74
CA THR A 477 3.44 2.99 -7.77
C THR A 477 2.89 3.22 -9.17
N ILE A 478 1.60 2.97 -9.37
CA ILE A 478 0.81 3.49 -10.48
C ILE A 478 -0.22 4.48 -9.95
N PHE A 479 -0.25 5.70 -10.50
CA PHE A 479 -1.20 6.75 -10.11
C PHE A 479 -2.12 7.10 -11.28
N LEU A 480 -3.44 7.12 -11.04
CA LEU A 480 -4.45 7.48 -12.04
C LEU A 480 -5.31 8.64 -11.52
N THR A 481 -5.43 9.69 -12.33
CA THR A 481 -6.42 10.75 -12.11
C THR A 481 -6.88 11.34 -13.44
N ASN A 482 -8.13 11.77 -13.50
CA ASN A 482 -8.77 12.26 -14.71
C ASN A 482 -8.59 11.30 -15.90
N THR A 483 -8.98 10.03 -15.71
CA THR A 483 -8.78 8.98 -16.72
C THR A 483 -10.08 8.33 -17.20
N LYS A 484 -10.07 7.78 -18.43
CA LYS A 484 -11.17 6.98 -18.98
C LYS A 484 -10.64 5.73 -19.67
N ASN A 485 -11.23 4.57 -19.40
CA ASN A 485 -10.88 3.33 -20.09
C ASN A 485 -9.37 3.01 -20.00
N VAL A 486 -8.83 3.01 -18.77
CA VAL A 486 -7.46 2.57 -18.49
C VAL A 486 -7.49 1.09 -18.09
N THR A 487 -6.56 0.31 -18.64
CA THR A 487 -6.41 -1.10 -18.31
C THR A 487 -5.01 -1.39 -17.79
N ILE A 488 -4.92 -2.01 -16.62
CA ILE A 488 -3.68 -2.43 -15.98
C ILE A 488 -3.77 -3.94 -15.81
N THR A 489 -2.97 -4.71 -16.55
CA THR A 489 -3.09 -6.17 -16.54
C THR A 489 -1.79 -6.93 -16.66
N GLN A 490 -1.73 -8.15 -16.12
CA GLN A 490 -0.57 -9.04 -16.26
C GLN A 490 0.74 -8.42 -15.73
N ASN A 491 0.65 -7.53 -14.74
CA ASN A 491 1.83 -6.93 -14.11
C ASN A 491 2.15 -7.58 -12.77
N LEU A 492 3.43 -7.55 -12.39
CA LEU A 492 3.90 -7.85 -11.04
C LEU A 492 4.27 -6.55 -10.34
N LEU A 493 3.58 -6.21 -9.26
CA LEU A 493 3.88 -5.06 -8.40
C LEU A 493 4.51 -5.59 -7.11
N THR A 494 5.82 -5.40 -6.95
CA THR A 494 6.55 -6.02 -5.84
C THR A 494 7.64 -5.19 -5.21
N GLU A 495 7.91 -5.39 -3.91
CA GLU A 495 8.95 -4.65 -3.16
C GLU A 495 8.72 -3.13 -3.26
N LEU A 496 7.49 -2.72 -2.95
CA LEU A 496 7.04 -1.34 -3.07
C LEU A 496 6.95 -0.70 -1.69
N GLY A 497 7.48 0.50 -1.51
CA GLY A 497 7.31 1.26 -0.28
C GLY A 497 5.97 2.01 -0.18
N SER A 498 5.21 2.08 -1.28
CA SER A 498 3.96 2.83 -1.41
C SER A 498 2.75 1.91 -1.61
N ASN A 499 1.57 2.51 -1.88
CA ASN A 499 0.44 1.77 -2.42
C ASN A 499 0.78 1.20 -3.81
N GLY A 500 0.16 0.08 -4.19
CA GLY A 500 0.32 -0.49 -5.53
C GLY A 500 -0.25 0.43 -6.62
N ILE A 501 -1.57 0.59 -6.64
CA ILE A 501 -2.30 1.44 -7.58
C ILE A 501 -3.18 2.45 -6.82
N ALA A 502 -3.01 3.73 -7.11
CA ALA A 502 -3.83 4.81 -6.57
C ALA A 502 -4.78 5.35 -7.65
N VAL A 503 -6.07 5.10 -7.51
CA VAL A 503 -7.15 5.61 -8.38
C VAL A 503 -7.80 6.80 -7.68
N ILE A 504 -7.39 8.00 -8.04
CA ILE A 504 -7.63 9.22 -7.28
C ILE A 504 -8.51 10.18 -8.09
N ASP A 505 -9.52 10.73 -7.45
CA ASP A 505 -10.49 11.64 -8.05
C ASP A 505 -11.19 11.00 -9.26
N TYR A 506 -11.50 11.77 -10.31
CA TYR A 506 -12.25 11.27 -11.46
C TYR A 506 -11.50 10.18 -12.24
N ASN A 507 -12.04 8.96 -12.26
CA ASN A 507 -11.59 7.89 -13.14
C ASN A 507 -12.82 7.09 -13.55
N ASP A 508 -12.97 6.79 -14.84
CA ASP A 508 -14.14 6.06 -15.35
C ASP A 508 -13.72 4.85 -16.20
N ALA A 509 -14.42 3.74 -16.01
CA ALA A 509 -14.21 2.48 -16.76
C ALA A 509 -12.77 1.93 -16.65
N THR A 510 -12.15 1.98 -15.47
CA THR A 510 -10.81 1.40 -15.26
C THR A 510 -10.91 -0.10 -14.98
N THR A 511 -10.07 -0.89 -15.65
CA THR A 511 -9.94 -2.35 -15.41
C THR A 511 -8.56 -2.68 -14.84
N ILE A 512 -8.53 -3.32 -13.68
CA ILE A 512 -7.31 -3.83 -13.03
C ILE A 512 -7.46 -5.33 -12.90
N SER A 513 -6.75 -6.10 -13.71
CA SER A 513 -6.94 -7.55 -13.75
C SER A 513 -5.68 -8.37 -13.99
N LEU A 514 -5.65 -9.60 -13.49
CA LEU A 514 -4.52 -10.52 -13.71
C LEU A 514 -3.16 -9.97 -13.24
N ASN A 515 -3.15 -9.06 -12.26
CA ASN A 515 -1.91 -8.57 -11.65
C ASN A 515 -1.61 -9.33 -10.36
N GLU A 516 -0.35 -9.32 -9.95
CA GLU A 516 0.11 -9.81 -8.65
C GLU A 516 0.68 -8.63 -7.84
N PHE A 517 0.25 -8.50 -6.59
CA PHE A 517 0.70 -7.49 -5.63
C PHE A 517 1.35 -8.19 -4.45
N VAL A 518 2.65 -8.01 -4.26
CA VAL A 518 3.41 -8.70 -3.20
C VAL A 518 4.54 -7.88 -2.60
N TRP A 519 4.66 -7.83 -1.26
CA TRP A 519 5.67 -7.04 -0.52
C TRP A 519 5.46 -5.52 -0.59
N LEU A 520 4.22 -5.09 -0.36
CA LEU A 520 3.82 -3.67 -0.40
C LEU A 520 3.87 -3.02 0.98
N GLY A 521 4.43 -1.81 1.05
CA GLY A 521 4.53 -0.98 2.26
C GLY A 521 3.17 -0.59 2.84
N ASP A 522 2.16 -0.44 1.97
CA ASP A 522 0.81 -0.01 2.30
C ASP A 522 -0.22 -0.86 1.52
N SER A 523 -1.27 -0.24 0.96
CA SER A 523 -2.42 -0.89 0.35
C SER A 523 -2.17 -1.33 -1.10
N GLY A 524 -2.90 -2.36 -1.57
CA GLY A 524 -2.81 -2.85 -2.94
C GLY A 524 -3.37 -1.85 -3.93
N ILE A 525 -4.68 -1.62 -3.87
CA ILE A 525 -5.42 -0.66 -4.68
C ILE A 525 -6.21 0.26 -3.76
N ILE A 526 -6.03 1.56 -3.91
CA ILE A 526 -6.86 2.57 -3.23
C ILE A 526 -7.72 3.30 -4.27
N LEU A 527 -9.01 3.46 -3.96
CA LEU A 527 -9.94 4.28 -4.72
C LEU A 527 -10.40 5.41 -3.82
N VAL A 528 -10.01 6.64 -4.16
CA VAL A 528 -10.25 7.81 -3.30
C VAL A 528 -10.81 8.96 -4.13
N GLY A 529 -12.10 9.23 -3.96
CA GLY A 529 -12.74 10.42 -4.55
C GLY A 529 -12.65 11.65 -3.65
N THR A 530 -13.19 12.75 -4.16
CA THR A 530 -13.30 14.02 -3.43
C THR A 530 -14.76 14.49 -3.38
N THR A 531 -15.16 15.12 -2.26
CA THR A 531 -16.44 15.81 -2.08
C THR A 531 -16.22 17.25 -1.63
N ASN A 532 -17.25 18.10 -1.73
CA ASN A 532 -17.27 19.38 -1.02
C ASN A 532 -18.14 19.29 0.22
N GLY A 533 -17.53 18.88 1.33
CA GLY A 533 -18.29 18.62 2.54
C GLY A 533 -19.31 17.49 2.31
N ILE A 534 -20.57 17.76 2.62
CA ILE A 534 -21.69 16.83 2.40
C ILE A 534 -22.03 16.63 0.91
N ASP A 535 -21.65 17.57 0.05
CA ASP A 535 -21.96 17.52 -1.37
C ASP A 535 -21.01 16.60 -2.12
N GLY A 536 -21.47 15.37 -2.35
CA GLY A 536 -20.82 14.36 -3.17
C GLY A 536 -21.30 14.35 -4.62
N PHE A 537 -22.21 15.24 -4.99
CA PHE A 537 -22.88 15.24 -6.28
C PHE A 537 -22.29 16.29 -7.22
N SER A 538 -22.26 17.56 -6.79
CA SER A 538 -21.86 18.67 -7.67
C SER A 538 -20.38 18.61 -8.04
N ILE A 539 -19.56 18.00 -7.17
CA ILE A 539 -18.19 17.61 -7.48
C ILE A 539 -18.24 16.18 -8.00
N ALA A 540 -18.32 15.97 -9.31
CA ALA A 540 -18.35 14.64 -9.92
C ALA A 540 -16.94 13.99 -10.03
N SER A 541 -16.12 14.17 -8.99
CA SER A 541 -14.71 13.79 -8.95
C SER A 541 -14.48 12.51 -8.13
N GLN A 542 -15.00 11.39 -8.62
CA GLN A 542 -14.87 10.09 -7.96
C GLN A 542 -14.48 8.98 -8.94
N PRO A 543 -13.77 7.94 -8.45
CA PRO A 543 -13.62 6.70 -9.17
C PRO A 543 -14.99 6.05 -9.43
N ALA A 544 -15.24 5.68 -10.67
CA ALA A 544 -16.51 5.16 -11.16
C ALA A 544 -16.30 3.99 -12.13
N ASN A 545 -17.20 3.00 -12.07
CA ASN A 545 -17.21 1.87 -13.00
C ASN A 545 -15.86 1.14 -13.03
N ILE A 546 -15.31 0.86 -11.85
CA ILE A 546 -13.99 0.25 -11.70
C ILE A 546 -14.15 -1.26 -11.57
N LEU A 547 -13.42 -2.02 -12.39
CA LEU A 547 -13.38 -3.47 -12.35
C LEU A 547 -12.04 -3.96 -11.81
N ILE A 548 -12.05 -4.61 -10.64
CA ILE A 548 -10.90 -5.25 -10.01
C ILE A 548 -11.13 -6.76 -10.03
N GLN A 549 -10.46 -7.46 -10.94
CA GLN A 549 -10.78 -8.86 -11.21
C GLN A 549 -9.57 -9.78 -11.40
N SER A 550 -9.62 -10.97 -10.81
CA SER A 550 -8.62 -12.02 -11.03
C SER A 550 -7.18 -11.59 -10.73
N ASN A 551 -6.99 -10.72 -9.74
CA ASN A 551 -5.68 -10.36 -9.21
C ASN A 551 -5.33 -11.25 -8.00
N ILE A 552 -4.04 -11.33 -7.69
CA ILE A 552 -3.52 -11.93 -6.45
C ILE A 552 -2.92 -10.82 -5.58
N PHE A 553 -3.28 -10.81 -4.30
CA PHE A 553 -2.71 -9.92 -3.30
C PHE A 553 -2.18 -10.72 -2.12
N HIS A 554 -0.91 -10.50 -1.79
CA HIS A 554 -0.30 -11.12 -0.62
C HIS A 554 0.88 -10.33 -0.06
N GLU A 555 1.18 -10.49 1.24
CA GLU A 555 2.24 -9.73 1.93
C GLU A 555 2.16 -8.21 1.70
N THR A 556 0.99 -7.63 1.96
CA THR A 556 0.75 -6.17 1.92
C THR A 556 0.81 -5.55 3.32
N GLY A 557 0.96 -4.23 3.43
CA GLY A 557 0.96 -3.54 4.73
C GLY A 557 2.22 -3.80 5.55
N ILE A 558 3.38 -3.82 4.88
CA ILE A 558 4.67 -4.04 5.57
C ILE A 558 4.93 -2.95 6.61
N TYR A 559 4.67 -1.68 6.27
CA TYR A 559 4.84 -0.56 7.20
C TYR A 559 3.52 -0.10 7.80
N ILE A 560 2.50 0.11 6.96
CA ILE A 560 1.20 0.60 7.39
C ILE A 560 0.28 -0.58 7.65
N LYS A 561 -0.10 -0.77 8.92
CA LYS A 561 -0.94 -1.90 9.34
C LYS A 561 -2.42 -1.63 9.15
N GLN A 562 -2.83 -0.37 8.96
CA GLN A 562 -4.15 -0.01 8.49
C GLN A 562 -4.20 0.04 6.95
N SER A 563 -3.90 -1.10 6.31
CA SER A 563 -3.80 -1.26 4.85
C SER A 563 -4.76 -2.32 4.33
N SER A 564 -5.13 -2.26 3.04
CA SER A 564 -5.99 -3.26 2.41
C SER A 564 -5.51 -3.60 0.98
N PRO A 565 -5.63 -4.85 0.51
CA PRO A 565 -5.64 -5.16 -0.91
C PRO A 565 -6.54 -4.25 -1.73
N VAL A 566 -7.77 -3.99 -1.26
CA VAL A 566 -8.70 -3.06 -1.93
C VAL A 566 -9.38 -2.14 -0.91
N LEU A 567 -9.04 -0.85 -0.99
CA LEU A 567 -9.70 0.21 -0.23
C LEU A 567 -10.61 1.03 -1.14
N ILE A 568 -11.90 1.06 -0.81
CA ILE A 568 -12.91 1.83 -1.52
C ILE A 568 -13.37 2.98 -0.61
N THR A 569 -13.18 4.22 -1.04
CA THR A 569 -13.67 5.41 -0.32
C THR A 569 -14.12 6.48 -1.31
N VAL A 570 -15.28 7.09 -1.06
CA VAL A 570 -15.84 8.14 -1.92
C VAL A 570 -15.84 7.72 -3.41
N SER A 571 -16.39 6.54 -3.68
CA SER A 571 -16.34 5.88 -5.00
C SER A 571 -17.69 5.29 -5.38
N ARG A 572 -17.92 4.96 -6.66
CA ARG A 572 -19.19 4.39 -7.15
C ARG A 572 -19.01 3.23 -8.10
N SER A 573 -19.94 2.27 -8.09
CA SER A 573 -19.99 1.16 -9.05
C SER A 573 -18.67 0.39 -9.18
N VAL A 574 -18.05 0.06 -8.05
CA VAL A 574 -16.81 -0.72 -8.00
C VAL A 574 -17.15 -2.21 -7.96
N THR A 575 -16.61 -2.99 -8.89
CA THR A 575 -16.74 -4.44 -8.92
C THR A 575 -15.42 -5.09 -8.52
N VAL A 576 -15.44 -5.82 -7.40
CA VAL A 576 -14.31 -6.63 -6.91
C VAL A 576 -14.69 -8.10 -7.06
N ARG A 577 -14.14 -8.79 -8.06
CA ARG A 577 -14.57 -10.15 -8.41
C ARG A 577 -13.43 -11.12 -8.68
N GLY A 578 -13.52 -12.35 -8.16
CA GLY A 578 -12.61 -13.41 -8.59
C GLY A 578 -11.16 -13.18 -8.17
N ASN A 579 -10.89 -12.37 -7.16
CA ASN A 579 -9.54 -12.10 -6.67
C ASN A 579 -9.13 -13.08 -5.55
N LEU A 580 -7.83 -13.33 -5.44
CA LEU A 580 -7.22 -14.12 -4.37
C LEU A 580 -6.46 -13.19 -3.42
N MET A 581 -6.84 -13.14 -2.14
CA MET A 581 -6.28 -12.20 -1.16
C MET A 581 -5.91 -12.92 0.13
N PHE A 582 -4.63 -12.88 0.51
CA PHE A 582 -4.17 -13.52 1.74
C PHE A 582 -2.92 -12.86 2.34
N ASN A 583 -2.58 -13.16 3.59
CA ASN A 583 -1.39 -12.66 4.27
C ASN A 583 -1.31 -11.12 4.36
N MET A 584 -2.30 -10.49 5.02
CA MET A 584 -2.30 -9.04 5.26
C MET A 584 -2.60 -8.70 6.73
N PRO A 585 -2.17 -7.52 7.22
CA PRO A 585 -2.31 -7.16 8.63
C PRO A 585 -3.76 -6.84 9.04
N ARG A 586 -4.61 -6.42 8.09
CA ARG A 586 -6.01 -5.97 8.30
C ARG A 586 -6.97 -6.62 7.30
N ALA A 587 -8.11 -5.97 7.02
CA ALA A 587 -9.15 -6.48 6.11
C ALA A 587 -8.66 -6.49 4.65
N ALA A 588 -9.13 -7.47 3.88
CA ALA A 588 -8.81 -7.62 2.46
C ALA A 588 -9.55 -6.61 1.57
N ILE A 589 -10.81 -6.31 1.92
CA ILE A 589 -11.63 -5.31 1.26
C ILE A 589 -12.18 -4.38 2.33
N ASN A 590 -11.84 -3.10 2.26
CA ASN A 590 -12.39 -2.08 3.14
C ASN A 590 -13.22 -1.08 2.32
N ILE A 591 -14.48 -0.93 2.68
CA ILE A 591 -15.34 0.15 2.19
C ILE A 591 -15.42 1.20 3.30
N ASN A 592 -14.77 2.34 3.11
CA ASN A 592 -14.52 3.28 4.19
C ASN A 592 -15.73 4.17 4.53
N ASP A 593 -16.77 4.16 3.70
CA ASP A 593 -17.93 5.03 3.80
C ASP A 593 -19.16 4.51 3.06
N GLY A 594 -20.30 5.12 3.35
CA GLY A 594 -21.55 4.94 2.64
C GLY A 594 -21.71 5.86 1.42
N PHE A 595 -20.65 6.17 0.68
CA PHE A 595 -20.75 7.05 -0.49
C PHE A 595 -21.31 6.33 -1.73
N TYR A 596 -22.43 6.82 -2.30
CA TYR A 596 -23.12 6.37 -3.53
C TYR A 596 -23.55 4.88 -3.55
N GLY A 597 -22.63 3.93 -3.37
CA GLY A 597 -22.87 2.49 -3.33
C GLY A 597 -22.73 1.81 -4.70
N ASN A 598 -23.62 0.83 -4.96
CA ASN A 598 -23.61 -0.04 -6.14
C ASN A 598 -22.30 -0.85 -6.33
N HIS A 599 -21.61 -1.14 -5.22
CA HIS A 599 -20.43 -1.99 -5.25
C HIS A 599 -20.83 -3.47 -5.38
N THR A 600 -20.12 -4.22 -6.21
CA THR A 600 -20.31 -5.67 -6.35
C THR A 600 -19.08 -6.40 -5.86
N ILE A 601 -19.22 -7.16 -4.77
CA ILE A 601 -18.17 -8.05 -4.27
C ILE A 601 -18.64 -9.47 -4.53
N SER A 602 -17.96 -10.23 -5.38
CA SER A 602 -18.41 -11.60 -5.70
C SER A 602 -17.25 -12.55 -6.02
N HIS A 603 -17.38 -13.82 -5.63
CA HIS A 603 -16.42 -14.87 -6.00
C HIS A 603 -14.95 -14.60 -5.66
N ASN A 604 -14.65 -13.78 -4.64
CA ASN A 604 -13.27 -13.61 -4.15
C ASN A 604 -12.95 -14.71 -3.13
N VAL A 605 -11.69 -15.15 -3.10
CA VAL A 605 -11.19 -16.06 -2.06
C VAL A 605 -10.29 -15.25 -1.13
N ILE A 606 -10.72 -15.12 0.11
CA ILE A 606 -10.10 -14.26 1.12
C ILE A 606 -9.85 -15.09 2.38
N PHE A 607 -8.60 -15.14 2.83
CA PHE A 607 -8.21 -15.87 4.04
C PHE A 607 -6.92 -15.29 4.63
N ASN A 608 -6.56 -15.69 5.84
CA ASN A 608 -5.37 -15.21 6.55
C ASN A 608 -5.23 -13.67 6.51
N THR A 609 -6.33 -12.99 6.84
CA THR A 609 -6.45 -11.54 6.96
C THR A 609 -6.48 -11.16 8.43
N VAL A 610 -6.35 -9.86 8.74
CA VAL A 610 -6.41 -9.36 10.13
C VAL A 610 -5.33 -10.04 10.99
N ARG A 611 -4.16 -10.30 10.39
CA ARG A 611 -3.06 -11.06 11.00
C ARG A 611 -2.27 -10.30 12.06
N GLU A 612 -2.41 -8.98 12.12
CA GLU A 612 -1.60 -8.15 13.02
C GLU A 612 -2.45 -7.09 13.74
N THR A 613 -3.61 -6.75 13.17
CA THR A 613 -4.55 -5.77 13.72
C THR A 613 -5.78 -6.46 14.31
N SER A 614 -6.68 -5.70 14.93
CA SER A 614 -7.90 -6.18 15.56
C SER A 614 -9.15 -5.41 15.09
N ASP A 615 -10.32 -5.82 15.59
CA ASP A 615 -11.64 -5.19 15.39
C ASP A 615 -12.12 -5.14 13.94
N HIS A 616 -11.75 -6.14 13.13
CA HIS A 616 -12.12 -6.23 11.71
C HIS A 616 -12.39 -7.67 11.27
N GLY A 617 -13.18 -7.82 10.20
CA GLY A 617 -13.29 -9.06 9.43
C GLY A 617 -12.48 -9.01 8.13
N PRO A 618 -12.51 -10.10 7.34
CA PRO A 618 -11.88 -10.13 6.02
C PRO A 618 -12.42 -9.08 5.04
N ILE A 619 -13.69 -8.71 5.21
CA ILE A 619 -14.33 -7.59 4.52
C ILE A 619 -14.86 -6.66 5.60
N ASN A 620 -14.66 -5.35 5.42
CA ASN A 620 -15.17 -4.34 6.33
C ASN A 620 -15.89 -3.23 5.57
N THR A 621 -16.93 -2.66 6.19
CA THR A 621 -17.69 -1.54 5.65
C THR A 621 -18.08 -0.57 6.75
N TRP A 622 -17.95 0.74 6.48
CA TRP A 622 -18.34 1.82 7.36
C TRP A 622 -19.40 2.71 6.70
N ASP A 623 -20.29 3.28 7.50
CA ASP A 623 -21.25 4.29 7.04
C ASP A 623 -21.52 5.31 8.16
N ARG A 624 -20.45 6.03 8.54
CA ARG A 624 -20.45 6.92 9.70
C ARG A 624 -20.80 8.37 9.40
N GLN A 625 -21.18 8.67 8.17
CA GLN A 625 -21.51 10.03 7.75
C GLN A 625 -22.36 10.04 6.48
N PRO A 626 -23.37 10.92 6.38
CA PRO A 626 -24.20 11.02 5.18
C PRO A 626 -23.54 11.89 4.10
N TYR A 627 -23.81 11.57 2.83
CA TYR A 627 -23.41 12.34 1.66
C TYR A 627 -24.60 12.54 0.72
N LEU A 628 -24.64 13.66 0.00
CA LEU A 628 -25.59 13.89 -1.11
C LEU A 628 -25.00 13.34 -2.41
N THR A 629 -25.61 12.30 -2.99
CA THR A 629 -25.03 11.58 -4.15
C THR A 629 -25.98 11.35 -5.34
N ASP A 630 -27.25 11.02 -5.09
CA ASP A 630 -28.23 10.41 -6.03
C ASP A 630 -28.79 11.32 -7.18
N ALA A 631 -28.25 12.52 -7.39
CA ALA A 631 -28.84 13.44 -8.38
C ALA A 631 -28.52 13.10 -9.84
N MET A 632 -27.52 12.25 -10.15
CA MET A 632 -27.24 11.89 -11.55
C MET A 632 -28.27 10.92 -12.14
N GLU A 633 -28.88 10.06 -11.33
CA GLU A 633 -29.92 9.11 -11.79
C GLU A 633 -31.33 9.70 -11.71
N THR A 634 -31.57 10.60 -10.75
CA THR A 634 -32.93 11.10 -10.45
C THR A 634 -33.12 12.60 -10.68
N GLY A 635 -32.04 13.35 -10.89
CA GLY A 635 -32.04 14.83 -10.90
C GLY A 635 -32.12 15.48 -9.51
N VAL A 636 -32.24 14.70 -8.43
CA VAL A 636 -32.39 15.22 -7.05
C VAL A 636 -31.40 14.52 -6.09
N PRO A 637 -30.50 15.25 -5.39
CA PRO A 637 -29.54 14.60 -4.49
C PRO A 637 -30.26 13.95 -3.30
N SER A 638 -29.78 12.79 -2.86
CA SER A 638 -30.33 12.02 -1.72
C SER A 638 -29.22 11.64 -0.75
N LEU A 639 -29.55 11.57 0.54
CA LEU A 639 -28.71 11.00 1.61
C LEU A 639 -28.79 9.48 1.71
N ARG A 640 -29.73 8.87 0.98
CA ARG A 640 -29.88 7.42 0.90
C ARG A 640 -29.38 6.94 -0.45
N GLN A 641 -28.50 5.97 -0.42
CA GLN A 641 -28.10 5.19 -1.59
C GLN A 641 -29.33 4.51 -2.18
N ARG A 642 -29.51 4.59 -3.51
CA ARG A 642 -30.48 3.75 -4.24
C ARG A 642 -29.72 2.73 -5.06
N ASN A 643 -30.19 1.48 -5.06
CA ASN A 643 -29.77 0.52 -6.08
C ASN A 643 -30.57 0.78 -7.37
N VAL A 644 -29.90 0.63 -8.51
CA VAL A 644 -30.47 0.75 -9.87
C VAL A 644 -31.67 -0.21 -10.11
N SER A 645 -31.93 -1.16 -9.19
CA SER A 645 -33.05 -2.12 -9.22
C SER A 645 -34.22 -1.83 -8.27
N GLY A 646 -34.30 -0.65 -7.64
CA GLY A 646 -35.47 -0.25 -6.83
C GLY A 646 -35.58 -0.90 -5.44
N SER A 647 -34.56 -1.63 -4.99
CA SER A 647 -34.47 -2.15 -3.61
C SER A 647 -33.56 -1.26 -2.76
N VAL A 648 -34.10 -0.75 -1.66
CA VAL A 648 -33.32 -0.04 -0.63
C VAL A 648 -32.67 -1.08 0.27
N SER A 649 -31.37 -1.31 0.15
CA SER A 649 -30.56 -1.89 1.23
C SER A 649 -29.06 -1.77 0.98
N GLY A 650 -28.37 -1.11 1.90
CA GLY A 650 -26.92 -1.18 2.11
C GLY A 650 -26.51 -2.39 2.95
N TYR A 651 -27.08 -3.56 2.66
CA TYR A 651 -26.62 -4.81 3.26
C TYR A 651 -25.82 -5.57 2.22
N ILE A 652 -24.61 -5.99 2.62
CA ILE A 652 -23.86 -7.02 1.91
C ILE A 652 -24.74 -8.27 1.94
N SER A 653 -25.35 -8.63 0.81
CA SER A 653 -25.89 -9.96 0.62
C SER A 653 -24.70 -10.88 0.41
N LEU A 654 -24.29 -11.58 1.49
CA LEU A 654 -23.28 -12.63 1.44
C LEU A 654 -23.78 -13.83 0.64
#